data_AF-A0A2A9NRP2-F1
#
_entry.id   AF-A0A2A9NRP2-F1
#
_cell.length_a   1.000
_cell.length_b   1.000
_cell.length_c   1.000
_cell.angle_alpha   90.00
_cell.angle_beta   90.00
_cell.angle_gamma   90.00
#
_symmetry.space_group_name_H-M   'P 1'
#
loop_
_entity.id
_entity.type
_entity.pdbx_description
1 polymer ?
#
loop_
_entity_poly.entity_id
_entity_poly.type
_entity_poly.pdbx_seq_one_letter_code
_entity_poly.pdbx_strand_id
1 'polypeptide(L)'
;MTSKPSTSTRSFLNTIPSKNAELDETWAYLHEGVDHIMTRLEEGLSFNGYSNLYTAVYNYCTSTKMHNKPDGHKTTGANLVGSDLYNKLSMYFMDHFKSMVKVTEGLQDVELLRYYADQWDRYTTGTNFLNRLFIYLNRYWVKRERDEGKKTVYQVYTLSLAQWKQGFFMHVQKDNAKLVNAVLRLITQQRNGEIIDQGLVKKVVDSLVSLGLDNTDPNKECLDIYKDHFETPFIVGTEQYYKKESETFLAENSVSDYLKKAEDRLREEEDRVERYLHTKTRKELISKCEHVLIREHAELMWDNFQTLLDYDKDEDLQRMYALLSRIPEGLEPLRKRFESHVKQAGLSAISKLVAEDGNTDSLDPKAYVDALLEVHRKNSEIVNRSFKGEAGFAASLDKACREFVNRNAATGTSSTKSPELIAKHADMLLRKSNKVAEEDDLEGALNRVMILFKYLEDKDVFQTFYTTKLSKRLIHGVSASDEAEASMISKLKEACGFEYTNKLQRMFTDMSLSKDITDSFKERMSQNHDDMDITFSIMVLGTNFWPLNPPTHDFVIPTEIATTYDRFQKYYQTKHSGRKLTWLWNYSKNELRTNYLNQKYILMTSSYQMAVLLQYNRHDTLSLEEIIAATAISKEILTQVLALLVKAKILINEEKDQYDLNPGFKSKKIRVNLNLPIKAEVKAESSDVLKAVDEDRKYVIQATIVRIMKARKTLKNQVLIQEVISQISQRFAPRIPDIKKAIETLLEKEYIERVDGSKDTFAYVA
;
A
#
# COMPACT_ATOMS: atom_id res chain seq x y z
N MET A 1 59.33 -26.47 39.82
CA MET A 1 60.02 -27.44 40.70
C MET A 1 58.97 -28.13 41.56
N THR A 2 59.03 -29.46 41.57
CA THR A 2 58.61 -30.37 42.67
C THR A 2 57.18 -30.29 43.21
N SER A 3 56.31 -31.18 42.71
CA SER A 3 55.74 -32.26 43.51
C SER A 3 55.11 -33.32 42.60
N LYS A 4 55.68 -34.54 42.62
CA LYS A 4 55.07 -35.74 42.01
C LYS A 4 53.66 -35.94 42.60
N PRO A 5 52.62 -36.26 41.79
CA PRO A 5 51.42 -36.85 42.36
C PRO A 5 51.75 -38.26 42.83
N SER A 6 51.37 -38.54 44.07
CA SER A 6 51.53 -39.80 44.78
C SER A 6 51.02 -41.00 43.99
N THR A 7 51.91 -41.96 43.79
CA THR A 7 51.74 -43.27 43.16
C THR A 7 50.89 -44.23 44.02
N SER A 8 49.64 -43.88 44.32
CA SER A 8 48.78 -44.72 45.18
C SER A 8 47.46 -45.17 44.55
N THR A 9 47.04 -44.62 43.40
CA THR A 9 45.76 -44.99 42.75
C THR A 9 45.86 -46.14 41.74
N ARG A 10 47.01 -46.83 41.64
CA ARG A 10 47.30 -47.80 40.55
C ARG A 10 46.75 -49.22 40.75
N SER A 11 46.01 -49.53 41.81
CA SER A 11 45.77 -50.93 42.21
C SER A 11 44.32 -51.43 42.19
N PHE A 12 43.30 -50.58 42.21
CA PHE A 12 41.95 -51.03 42.61
C PHE A 12 41.16 -51.77 41.50
N LEU A 13 41.51 -51.62 40.22
CA LEU A 13 40.76 -52.21 39.10
C LEU A 13 41.41 -53.43 38.42
N ASN A 14 42.55 -53.94 38.92
CA ASN A 14 43.31 -54.98 38.20
C ASN A 14 42.77 -56.42 38.40
N THR A 15 42.11 -56.70 39.52
CA THR A 15 41.53 -58.03 39.82
C THR A 15 40.03 -58.01 39.60
N ILE A 16 39.59 -58.56 38.45
CA ILE A 16 38.19 -58.70 38.10
C ILE A 16 37.55 -59.76 39.03
N PRO A 17 36.35 -59.51 39.60
CA PRO A 17 35.60 -60.52 40.33
C PRO A 17 35.38 -61.79 39.51
N SER A 18 35.39 -62.96 40.17
CA SER A 18 35.10 -64.23 39.51
C SER A 18 33.74 -64.18 38.80
N LYS A 19 33.60 -64.89 37.67
CA LYS A 19 32.32 -65.00 36.93
C LYS A 19 31.17 -65.53 37.78
N ASN A 20 31.49 -66.15 38.93
CA ASN A 20 30.54 -66.73 39.88
C ASN A 20 30.45 -65.95 41.23
N ALA A 21 31.08 -64.78 41.34
CA ALA A 21 31.06 -63.96 42.57
C ALA A 21 29.63 -63.58 43.00
N GLU A 22 29.42 -63.34 44.30
CA GLU A 22 28.12 -62.90 44.83
C GLU A 22 27.81 -61.45 44.44
N LEU A 23 26.53 -61.07 44.46
CA LEU A 23 26.07 -59.73 44.09
C LEU A 23 26.81 -58.64 44.88
N ASP A 24 26.98 -58.83 46.19
CA ASP A 24 27.60 -57.81 47.04
C ASP A 24 29.11 -57.67 46.81
N GLU A 25 29.81 -58.76 46.45
CA GLU A 25 31.23 -58.74 46.07
C GLU A 25 31.45 -58.08 44.71
N THR A 26 30.59 -58.41 43.73
CA THR A 26 30.62 -57.80 42.39
C THR A 26 30.24 -56.33 42.45
N TRP A 27 29.23 -55.99 43.26
CA TRP A 27 28.81 -54.61 43.47
C TRP A 27 29.84 -53.80 44.24
N ALA A 28 30.56 -54.35 45.22
CA ALA A 28 31.63 -53.62 45.91
C ALA A 28 32.72 -53.16 44.92
N TYR A 29 33.13 -54.05 44.01
CA TYR A 29 34.08 -53.71 42.94
C TYR A 29 33.51 -52.68 41.94
N LEU A 30 32.26 -52.88 41.50
CA LEU A 30 31.60 -51.95 40.59
C LEU A 30 31.32 -50.59 41.24
N HIS A 31 30.98 -50.54 42.53
CA HIS A 31 30.69 -49.33 43.29
C HIS A 31 31.94 -48.45 43.36
N GLU A 32 33.12 -49.01 43.61
CA GLU A 32 34.37 -48.22 43.61
C GLU A 32 34.65 -47.60 42.24
N GLY A 33 34.40 -48.35 41.16
CA GLY A 33 34.52 -47.84 39.78
C GLY A 33 33.46 -46.80 39.40
N VAL A 34 32.19 -47.03 39.78
CA VAL A 34 31.07 -46.11 39.58
C VAL A 34 31.30 -44.83 40.36
N ASP A 35 31.74 -44.93 41.61
CA ASP A 35 32.04 -43.79 42.46
C ASP A 35 33.21 -42.98 41.93
N HIS A 36 34.27 -43.62 41.43
CA HIS A 36 35.37 -42.93 40.74
C HIS A 36 34.89 -42.16 39.51
N ILE A 37 34.02 -42.74 38.68
CA ILE A 37 33.45 -42.08 37.50
C ILE A 37 32.56 -40.89 37.89
N MET A 38 31.79 -41.01 38.97
CA MET A 38 30.85 -39.96 39.41
C MET A 38 31.53 -38.86 40.23
N THR A 39 32.63 -39.16 40.92
CA THR A 39 33.29 -38.22 41.84
C THR A 39 34.67 -37.72 41.41
N ARG A 40 35.43 -38.49 40.63
CA ARG A 40 36.84 -38.23 40.33
C ARG A 40 37.15 -38.39 38.84
N LEU A 41 36.27 -37.84 38.01
CA LEU A 41 36.39 -37.91 36.55
C LEU A 41 37.71 -37.27 36.05
N GLU A 42 38.19 -36.22 36.72
CA GLU A 42 39.41 -35.48 36.40
C GLU A 42 40.71 -36.30 36.60
N GLU A 43 40.69 -37.30 37.49
CA GLU A 43 41.83 -38.20 37.70
C GLU A 43 42.02 -39.17 36.51
N GLY A 44 41.02 -39.25 35.63
CA GLY A 44 40.96 -40.16 34.50
C GLY A 44 40.80 -41.62 34.93
N LEU A 45 40.46 -42.48 33.96
CA LEU A 45 40.44 -43.92 34.15
C LEU A 45 41.31 -44.58 33.09
N SER A 46 42.13 -45.56 33.48
CA SER A 46 42.91 -46.33 32.51
C SER A 46 41.99 -47.15 31.60
N PHE A 47 42.38 -47.33 30.34
CA PHE A 47 41.61 -48.16 29.38
C PHE A 47 41.37 -49.57 29.92
N ASN A 48 42.39 -50.17 30.55
CA ASN A 48 42.27 -51.48 31.19
C ASN A 48 41.28 -51.45 32.37
N GLY A 49 41.32 -50.40 33.20
CA GLY A 49 40.37 -50.24 34.30
C GLY A 49 38.92 -50.11 33.81
N TYR A 50 38.69 -49.33 32.76
CA TYR A 50 37.35 -49.19 32.16
C TYR A 50 36.87 -50.51 31.53
N SER A 51 37.77 -51.19 30.80
CA SER A 51 37.48 -52.50 30.21
C SER A 51 37.16 -53.55 31.27
N ASN A 52 37.88 -53.57 32.38
CA ASN A 52 37.66 -54.50 33.48
C ASN A 52 36.30 -54.27 34.16
N LEU A 53 35.91 -53.01 34.37
CA LEU A 53 34.58 -52.67 34.87
C LEU A 53 33.47 -53.11 33.90
N TYR A 54 33.66 -52.89 32.59
CA TYR A 54 32.72 -53.35 31.57
C TYR A 54 32.61 -54.88 31.56
N THR A 55 33.75 -55.57 31.64
CA THR A 55 33.81 -57.04 31.72
C THR A 55 33.15 -57.57 32.99
N ALA A 56 33.27 -56.87 34.12
CA ALA A 56 32.58 -57.25 35.36
C ALA A 56 31.05 -57.13 35.22
N VAL A 57 30.54 -56.05 34.62
CA VAL A 57 29.10 -55.90 34.30
C VAL A 57 28.64 -57.00 33.34
N TYR A 58 29.41 -57.27 32.27
CA TYR A 58 29.11 -58.32 31.30
C TYR A 58 29.10 -59.72 31.93
N ASN A 59 30.11 -60.05 32.72
CA ASN A 59 30.24 -61.35 33.39
C ASN A 59 29.08 -61.60 34.36
N TYR A 60 28.68 -60.56 35.10
CA TYR A 60 27.53 -60.63 36.00
C TYR A 60 26.23 -60.86 35.22
N CYS A 61 25.94 -60.03 34.22
CA CYS A 61 24.73 -60.15 33.38
C CYS A 61 24.66 -61.46 32.56
N THR A 62 25.78 -62.14 32.33
CA THR A 62 25.85 -63.43 31.61
C THR A 62 26.06 -64.64 32.53
N SER A 63 26.09 -64.44 33.84
CA SER A 63 26.25 -65.53 34.81
C SER A 63 24.98 -66.39 34.85
N THR A 64 25.15 -67.71 34.84
CA THR A 64 24.06 -68.69 34.72
C THR A 64 23.48 -69.15 36.07
N LYS A 65 23.71 -68.42 37.17
CA LYS A 65 23.18 -68.83 38.48
C LYS A 65 21.64 -68.79 38.46
N MET A 66 21.01 -69.97 38.43
CA MET A 66 19.62 -70.15 38.86
C MET A 66 19.54 -69.77 40.34
N HIS A 67 18.84 -68.69 40.67
CA HIS A 67 18.39 -68.46 42.03
C HIS A 67 17.17 -69.36 42.25
N ASN A 68 17.39 -70.57 42.77
CA ASN A 68 16.30 -71.43 43.25
C ASN A 68 15.68 -70.78 44.49
N LYS A 69 14.64 -69.95 44.30
CA LYS A 69 13.63 -69.74 45.34
C LYS A 69 12.60 -70.86 45.27
N PRO A 70 12.14 -71.42 46.39
CA PRO A 70 11.13 -72.47 46.42
C PRO A 70 9.74 -71.87 46.23
N ASP A 71 9.44 -71.35 45.03
CA ASP A 71 8.05 -71.07 44.63
C ASP A 71 7.88 -71.05 43.11
N GLY A 72 7.32 -72.15 42.60
CA GLY A 72 6.25 -72.24 41.60
C GLY A 72 6.35 -71.60 40.20
N HIS A 73 7.20 -70.62 39.93
CA HIS A 73 7.22 -69.92 38.64
C HIS A 73 8.62 -69.90 38.00
N LYS A 74 8.76 -70.61 36.87
CA LYS A 74 9.95 -70.61 36.01
C LYS A 74 10.20 -69.21 35.42
N THR A 75 10.89 -68.35 36.17
CA THR A 75 11.52 -67.14 35.63
C THR A 75 12.96 -67.48 35.26
N THR A 76 13.34 -67.19 34.01
CA THR A 76 14.66 -67.48 33.45
C THR A 76 15.74 -66.68 34.19
N GLY A 77 16.87 -67.33 34.53
CA GLY A 77 17.92 -66.79 35.42
C GLY A 77 18.55 -65.44 35.02
N ALA A 78 18.34 -64.97 33.79
CA ALA A 78 18.75 -63.63 33.35
C ALA A 78 17.88 -62.48 33.93
N ASN A 79 16.66 -62.77 34.43
CA ASN A 79 15.73 -61.75 34.90
C ASN A 79 16.08 -61.18 36.29
N LEU A 80 16.54 -62.01 37.23
CA LEU A 80 16.91 -61.53 38.58
C LEU A 80 18.22 -60.74 38.55
N VAL A 81 19.22 -61.24 37.84
CA VAL A 81 20.60 -60.72 37.87
C VAL A 81 20.69 -59.29 37.30
N GLY A 82 19.92 -58.97 36.25
CA GLY A 82 19.86 -57.61 35.70
C GLY A 82 19.11 -56.62 36.61
N SER A 83 18.04 -57.09 37.27
CA SER A 83 17.23 -56.28 38.20
C SER A 83 18.03 -55.87 39.44
N ASP A 84 18.82 -56.78 40.00
CA ASP A 84 19.62 -56.51 41.19
C ASP A 84 20.66 -55.43 40.96
N LEU A 85 21.35 -55.47 39.81
CA LEU A 85 22.36 -54.48 39.44
C LEU A 85 21.74 -53.10 39.15
N TYR A 86 20.57 -53.08 38.50
CA TYR A 86 19.82 -51.85 38.24
C TYR A 86 19.35 -51.18 39.54
N ASN A 87 18.85 -51.97 40.50
CA ASN A 87 18.42 -51.47 41.81
C ASN A 87 19.59 -50.94 42.64
N LYS A 88 20.72 -51.64 42.69
CA LYS A 88 21.93 -51.18 43.38
C LYS A 88 22.47 -49.87 42.78
N LEU A 89 22.45 -49.74 41.45
CA LEU A 89 22.80 -48.49 40.77
C LEU A 89 21.83 -47.35 41.09
N SER A 90 20.53 -47.65 41.15
CA SER A 90 19.51 -46.68 41.58
C SER A 90 19.72 -46.22 43.02
N MET A 91 20.04 -47.14 43.95
CA MET A 91 20.34 -46.80 45.35
C MET A 91 21.58 -45.93 45.47
N TYR A 92 22.63 -46.22 44.70
CA TYR A 92 23.84 -45.41 44.67
C TYR A 92 23.54 -43.96 44.28
N PHE A 93 22.74 -43.72 43.23
CA PHE A 93 22.36 -42.35 42.86
C PHE A 93 21.66 -41.62 44.01
N MET A 94 20.71 -42.28 44.70
CA MET A 94 20.01 -41.67 45.83
C MET A 94 20.94 -41.35 47.00
N ASP A 95 21.91 -42.22 47.31
CA ASP A 95 22.87 -41.99 48.38
C ASP A 95 23.86 -40.87 48.02
N HIS A 96 24.28 -40.80 46.76
CA HIS A 96 25.10 -39.71 46.24
C HIS A 96 24.42 -38.34 46.43
N PHE A 97 23.14 -38.23 46.10
CA PHE A 97 22.38 -36.98 46.26
C PHE A 97 22.21 -36.53 47.71
N LYS A 98 22.12 -37.44 48.69
CA LYS A 98 22.01 -37.06 50.11
C LYS A 98 23.17 -36.19 50.57
N SER A 99 24.38 -36.45 50.06
CA SER A 99 25.55 -35.64 50.37
C SER A 99 25.46 -34.24 49.73
N MET A 100 25.00 -34.19 48.48
CA MET A 100 24.88 -32.96 47.70
C MET A 100 23.78 -32.03 48.23
N VAL A 101 22.63 -32.60 48.61
CA VAL A 101 21.49 -31.85 49.17
C VAL A 101 21.90 -31.10 50.44
N LYS A 102 22.66 -31.72 51.34
CA LYS A 102 23.16 -31.07 52.56
C LYS A 102 23.99 -29.82 52.28
N VAL A 103 24.75 -29.81 51.18
CA VAL A 103 25.54 -28.63 50.77
C VAL A 103 24.62 -27.53 50.23
N THR A 104 23.57 -27.89 49.49
CA THR A 104 22.62 -26.90 48.93
C THR A 104 21.81 -26.16 49.99
N GLU A 105 21.60 -26.73 51.19
CA GLU A 105 20.85 -26.08 52.27
C GLU A 105 21.49 -24.75 52.74
N GLY A 106 22.81 -24.61 52.59
CA GLY A 106 23.56 -23.40 52.98
C GLY A 106 23.81 -22.39 51.86
N LEU A 107 23.43 -22.69 50.61
CA LEU A 107 23.74 -21.86 49.43
C LEU A 107 22.51 -21.07 48.97
N GLN A 108 22.73 -19.86 48.47
CA GLN A 108 21.68 -19.01 47.90
C GLN A 108 22.12 -18.38 46.56
N ASP A 109 21.13 -17.96 45.78
CA ASP A 109 21.27 -17.15 44.57
C ASP A 109 22.35 -17.66 43.60
N VAL A 110 23.35 -16.84 43.27
CA VAL A 110 24.37 -17.16 42.27
C VAL A 110 25.25 -18.34 42.70
N GLU A 111 25.56 -18.44 44.00
CA GLU A 111 26.37 -19.54 44.55
C GLU A 111 25.64 -20.87 44.44
N LEU A 112 24.32 -20.87 44.71
CA LEU A 112 23.46 -22.03 44.50
C LEU A 112 23.42 -22.44 43.03
N LEU A 113 23.27 -21.46 42.10
CA LEU A 113 23.23 -21.74 40.67
C LEU A 113 24.55 -22.32 40.16
N ARG A 114 25.70 -21.75 40.56
CA ARG A 114 27.03 -22.26 40.19
C ARG A 114 27.23 -23.68 40.68
N TYR A 115 26.95 -23.92 41.96
CA TYR A 115 27.05 -25.26 42.53
C TYR A 115 26.13 -26.24 41.79
N TYR A 116 24.88 -25.88 41.55
CA TYR A 116 23.94 -26.73 40.81
C TYR A 116 24.46 -27.03 39.39
N ALA A 117 24.95 -26.03 38.66
CA ALA A 117 25.42 -26.19 37.29
C ALA A 117 26.70 -27.04 37.20
N ASP A 118 27.65 -26.85 38.11
CA ASP A 118 28.89 -27.64 38.16
C ASP A 118 28.59 -29.10 38.52
N GLN A 119 27.70 -29.31 39.49
CA GLN A 119 27.26 -30.65 39.86
C GLN A 119 26.45 -31.33 38.75
N TRP A 120 25.61 -30.58 38.03
CA TRP A 120 24.84 -31.09 36.88
C TRP A 120 25.76 -31.54 35.75
N ASP A 121 26.74 -30.73 35.37
CA ASP A 121 27.69 -31.03 34.30
C ASP A 121 28.54 -32.27 34.63
N ARG A 122 29.03 -32.33 35.87
CA ARG A 122 29.76 -33.49 36.38
C ARG A 122 28.89 -34.74 36.42
N TYR A 123 27.67 -34.64 36.94
CA TYR A 123 26.74 -35.76 37.06
C TYR A 123 26.35 -36.31 35.69
N THR A 124 25.93 -35.44 34.75
CA THR A 124 25.52 -35.86 33.41
C THR A 124 26.68 -36.38 32.56
N THR A 125 27.89 -35.83 32.73
CA THR A 125 29.10 -36.37 32.10
C THR A 125 29.43 -37.75 32.65
N GLY A 126 29.43 -37.91 33.99
CA GLY A 126 29.65 -39.20 34.64
C GLY A 126 28.62 -40.25 34.23
N THR A 127 27.34 -39.90 34.20
CA THR A 127 26.26 -40.83 33.82
C THR A 127 26.30 -41.21 32.35
N ASN A 128 26.82 -40.36 31.46
CA ASN A 128 27.10 -40.73 30.08
C ASN A 128 28.16 -41.84 29.98
N PHE A 129 29.23 -41.77 30.78
CA PHE A 129 30.20 -42.86 30.87
C PHE A 129 29.59 -44.11 31.50
N LEU A 130 28.79 -43.98 32.57
CA LEU A 130 28.07 -45.12 33.14
C LEU A 130 27.10 -45.75 32.14
N ASN A 131 26.40 -44.96 31.33
CA ASN A 131 25.48 -45.48 30.32
C ASN A 131 26.22 -46.35 29.28
N ARG A 132 27.45 -46.00 28.93
CA ARG A 132 28.34 -46.81 28.08
C ARG A 132 28.87 -48.03 28.82
N LEU A 133 29.20 -47.91 30.11
CA LEU A 133 29.67 -49.01 30.95
C LEU A 133 28.60 -50.10 31.09
N PHE A 134 27.34 -49.70 31.28
CA PHE A 134 26.19 -50.58 31.43
C PHE A 134 25.46 -50.84 30.09
N ILE A 135 26.12 -50.68 28.94
CA ILE A 135 25.48 -50.87 27.62
C ILE A 135 24.92 -52.28 27.41
N TYR A 136 25.54 -53.30 28.01
CA TYR A 136 25.02 -54.67 27.97
C TYR A 136 23.69 -54.78 28.73
N LEU A 137 23.60 -54.19 29.93
CA LEU A 137 22.37 -54.10 30.72
C LEU A 137 21.28 -53.35 29.95
N ASN A 138 21.62 -52.22 29.33
CA ASN A 138 20.71 -51.43 28.50
C ASN A 138 20.17 -52.22 27.29
N ARG A 139 21.03 -52.96 26.59
CA ARG A 139 20.67 -53.65 25.33
C ARG A 139 19.81 -54.90 25.55
N TYR A 140 20.07 -55.65 26.63
CA TYR A 140 19.44 -56.95 26.84
C TYR A 140 18.39 -56.95 27.93
N TRP A 141 18.69 -56.43 29.13
CA TRP A 141 17.74 -56.45 30.25
C TRP A 141 16.73 -55.31 30.18
N VAL A 142 17.19 -54.05 30.08
CA VAL A 142 16.29 -52.87 30.03
C VAL A 142 15.35 -52.95 28.84
N LYS A 143 15.86 -53.32 27.66
CA LYS A 143 15.04 -53.46 26.45
C LYS A 143 13.92 -54.49 26.66
N ARG A 144 14.25 -55.66 27.19
CA ARG A 144 13.29 -56.73 27.44
C ARG A 144 12.22 -56.34 28.46
N GLU A 145 12.61 -55.72 29.57
CA GLU A 145 11.67 -55.27 30.61
C GLU A 145 10.68 -54.21 30.10
N ARG A 146 11.13 -53.34 29.17
CA ARG A 146 10.25 -52.40 28.49
C ARG A 146 9.30 -53.10 27.50
N ASP A 147 9.80 -54.08 26.75
CA ASP A 147 8.99 -54.89 25.83
C ASP A 147 7.93 -55.73 26.59
N GLU A 148 8.24 -56.15 27.83
CA GLU A 148 7.32 -56.83 28.76
C GLU A 148 6.31 -55.87 29.46
N GLY A 149 6.33 -54.57 29.12
CA GLY A 149 5.32 -53.59 29.51
C GLY A 149 5.62 -52.77 30.77
N LYS A 150 6.81 -52.89 31.38
CA LYS A 150 7.20 -52.08 32.54
C LYS A 150 7.68 -50.70 32.11
N LYS A 151 6.81 -49.70 32.23
CA LYS A 151 7.06 -48.31 31.81
C LYS A 151 8.02 -47.52 32.72
N THR A 152 8.36 -48.04 33.89
CA THR A 152 9.23 -47.39 34.89
C THR A 152 10.70 -47.80 34.80
N VAL A 153 11.05 -48.70 33.89
CA VAL A 153 12.43 -49.13 33.64
C VAL A 153 12.99 -48.35 32.47
N TYR A 154 14.09 -47.64 32.69
CA TYR A 154 14.71 -46.76 31.72
C TYR A 154 16.15 -47.19 31.41
N GLN A 155 16.71 -46.71 30.30
CA GLN A 155 18.16 -46.85 30.09
C GLN A 155 18.92 -46.09 31.19
N VAL A 156 20.14 -46.52 31.51
CA VAL A 156 20.92 -45.98 32.63
C VAL A 156 21.04 -44.45 32.60
N TYR A 157 21.23 -43.84 31.43
CA TYR A 157 21.23 -42.38 31.31
C TYR A 157 19.88 -41.75 31.69
N THR A 158 18.78 -42.24 31.14
CA THR A 158 17.42 -41.77 31.45
C THR A 158 17.02 -42.04 32.90
N LEU A 159 17.44 -43.18 33.48
CA LEU A 159 17.31 -43.47 34.91
C LEU A 159 18.03 -42.39 35.73
N SER A 160 19.25 -42.03 35.36
CA SER A 160 20.02 -41.01 36.07
C SER A 160 19.32 -39.65 36.07
N LEU A 161 18.67 -39.26 34.97
CA LEU A 161 17.87 -38.05 34.88
C LEU A 161 16.60 -38.13 35.75
N ALA A 162 15.91 -39.28 35.75
CA ALA A 162 14.75 -39.51 36.60
C ALA A 162 15.11 -39.45 38.10
N GLN A 163 16.27 -40.01 38.46
CA GLN A 163 16.79 -39.98 39.82
C GLN A 163 17.25 -38.58 40.23
N TRP A 164 17.92 -37.83 39.34
CA TRP A 164 18.25 -36.42 39.59
C TRP A 164 17.00 -35.58 39.82
N LYS A 165 15.97 -35.77 39.00
CA LYS A 165 14.67 -35.11 39.14
C LYS A 165 14.07 -35.34 40.53
N GLN A 166 13.92 -36.60 40.94
CA GLN A 166 13.25 -36.94 42.20
C GLN A 166 14.13 -36.69 43.44
N GLY A 167 15.42 -37.04 43.37
CA GLY A 167 16.33 -37.07 44.50
C GLY A 167 17.06 -35.75 44.77
N PHE A 168 17.26 -34.91 43.77
CA PHE A 168 18.00 -33.65 43.91
C PHE A 168 17.17 -32.43 43.50
N PHE A 169 16.75 -32.33 42.24
CA PHE A 169 16.03 -31.15 41.72
C PHE A 169 14.76 -30.84 42.51
N MET A 170 13.87 -31.82 42.69
CA MET A 170 12.62 -31.62 43.45
C MET A 170 12.88 -31.24 44.91
N HIS A 171 13.99 -31.70 45.51
CA HIS A 171 14.35 -31.35 46.88
C HIS A 171 14.82 -29.89 46.97
N VAL A 172 15.71 -29.46 46.08
CA VAL A 172 16.18 -28.07 46.00
C VAL A 172 15.03 -27.11 45.66
N GLN A 173 14.07 -27.56 44.85
CA GLN A 173 12.91 -26.76 44.43
C GLN A 173 11.78 -26.70 45.48
N LYS A 174 11.74 -27.64 46.43
CA LYS A 174 10.66 -27.79 47.42
C LYS A 174 10.47 -26.56 48.30
N ASP A 175 11.57 -25.91 48.69
CA ASP A 175 11.55 -24.69 49.47
C ASP A 175 11.42 -23.47 48.55
N ASN A 176 10.20 -22.98 48.33
CA ASN A 176 9.94 -21.71 47.62
C ASN A 176 10.63 -21.59 46.25
N ALA A 177 10.81 -22.71 45.52
CA ALA A 177 11.42 -22.69 44.19
C ALA A 177 12.79 -21.94 44.14
N LYS A 178 13.62 -22.07 45.19
CA LYS A 178 14.88 -21.33 45.37
C LYS A 178 15.75 -21.26 44.11
N LEU A 179 15.91 -22.38 43.40
CA LEU A 179 16.73 -22.47 42.19
C LEU A 179 16.15 -21.63 41.04
N VAL A 180 14.88 -21.86 40.69
CA VAL A 180 14.21 -21.09 39.62
C VAL A 180 14.14 -19.61 39.97
N ASN A 181 13.79 -19.27 41.21
CA ASN A 181 13.71 -17.87 41.66
C ASN A 181 15.06 -17.16 41.63
N ALA A 182 16.18 -17.88 41.80
CA ALA A 182 17.52 -17.32 41.57
C ALA A 182 17.75 -17.03 40.08
N VAL A 183 17.36 -17.94 39.17
CA VAL A 183 17.44 -17.70 37.72
C VAL A 183 16.58 -16.50 37.31
N LEU A 184 15.33 -16.43 37.76
CA LEU A 184 14.44 -15.32 37.45
C LEU A 184 15.00 -13.98 37.93
N ARG A 185 15.60 -13.94 39.14
CA ARG A 185 16.27 -12.73 39.65
C ARG A 185 17.46 -12.30 38.81
N LEU A 186 18.30 -13.23 38.35
CA LEU A 186 19.38 -12.92 37.41
C LEU A 186 18.81 -12.34 36.10
N ILE A 187 17.73 -12.90 35.58
CA ILE A 187 17.09 -12.36 34.36
C ILE A 187 16.55 -10.95 34.62
N THR A 188 15.95 -10.68 35.78
CA THR A 188 15.50 -9.33 36.17
C THR A 188 16.67 -8.34 36.29
N GLN A 189 17.80 -8.75 36.88
CA GLN A 189 19.01 -7.94 36.94
C GLN A 189 19.53 -7.59 35.55
N GLN A 190 19.51 -8.56 34.62
CA GLN A 190 19.87 -8.30 33.22
C GLN A 190 18.92 -7.29 32.55
N ARG A 191 17.60 -7.34 32.82
CA ARG A 191 16.64 -6.35 32.31
C ARG A 191 16.91 -4.94 32.82
N ASN A 192 17.45 -4.83 34.03
CA ASN A 192 17.90 -3.57 34.63
C ASN A 192 19.27 -3.10 34.09
N GLY A 193 19.91 -3.87 33.20
CA GLY A 193 21.19 -3.51 32.58
C GLY A 193 22.43 -4.09 33.27
N GLU A 194 22.26 -4.97 34.26
CA GLU A 194 23.39 -5.63 34.93
C GLU A 194 24.00 -6.75 34.06
N ILE A 195 25.31 -6.95 34.17
CA ILE A 195 26.02 -8.02 33.46
C ILE A 195 25.86 -9.33 34.24
N ILE A 196 25.19 -10.31 33.62
CA ILE A 196 25.00 -11.64 34.19
C ILE A 196 25.79 -12.72 33.44
N ASP A 197 26.07 -13.83 34.13
CA ASP A 197 26.62 -15.03 33.51
C ASP A 197 25.52 -15.77 32.72
N GLN A 198 25.45 -15.48 31.42
CA GLN A 198 24.47 -16.10 30.51
C GLN A 198 24.71 -17.60 30.32
N GLY A 199 25.97 -18.06 30.46
CA GLY A 199 26.31 -19.48 30.36
C GLY A 199 25.75 -20.26 31.54
N LEU A 200 25.79 -19.66 32.74
CA LEU A 200 25.20 -20.25 33.94
C LEU A 200 23.68 -20.41 33.81
N VAL A 201 22.98 -19.37 33.37
CA VAL A 201 21.52 -19.43 33.14
C VAL A 201 21.18 -20.50 32.11
N LYS A 202 21.91 -20.55 31.00
CA LYS A 202 21.73 -21.55 29.95
C LYS A 202 21.88 -22.98 30.48
N LYS A 203 22.94 -23.26 31.24
CA LYS A 203 23.18 -24.60 31.83
C LYS A 203 22.01 -25.04 32.72
N VAL A 204 21.50 -24.14 33.56
CA VAL A 204 20.39 -24.45 34.47
C VAL A 204 19.10 -24.65 33.68
N VAL A 205 18.81 -23.81 32.69
CA VAL A 205 17.64 -23.95 31.81
C VAL A 205 17.68 -25.23 30.99
N ASP A 206 18.82 -25.54 30.35
CA ASP A 206 19.02 -26.77 29.59
C ASP A 206 18.87 -28.02 30.48
N SER A 207 19.23 -27.92 31.76
CA SER A 207 18.97 -28.99 32.74
C SER A 207 17.47 -29.23 32.93
N LEU A 208 16.66 -28.17 33.04
CA LEU A 208 15.21 -28.28 33.23
C LEU A 208 14.52 -28.92 32.01
N VAL A 209 15.00 -28.58 30.81
CA VAL A 209 14.58 -29.21 29.55
C VAL A 209 14.92 -30.70 29.55
N SER A 210 16.15 -31.05 29.95
CA SER A 210 16.63 -32.44 29.98
C SER A 210 15.93 -33.32 31.03
N LEU A 211 15.33 -32.73 32.07
CA LEU A 211 14.64 -33.46 33.14
C LEU A 211 13.20 -33.85 32.79
N GLY A 212 12.66 -33.38 31.66
CA GLY A 212 11.38 -33.85 31.15
C GLY A 212 11.52 -35.22 30.48
N LEU A 213 10.72 -36.18 30.93
CA LEU A 213 10.76 -37.57 30.47
C LEU A 213 9.36 -38.00 30.02
N ASP A 214 9.21 -38.43 28.77
CA ASP A 214 7.97 -39.04 28.27
C ASP A 214 7.98 -40.55 28.59
N ASN A 215 6.99 -41.01 29.36
CA ASN A 215 6.85 -42.41 29.78
C ASN A 215 6.47 -43.36 28.61
N THR A 216 6.06 -42.81 27.48
CA THR A 216 5.68 -43.59 26.28
C THR A 216 6.82 -43.68 25.27
N ASP A 217 7.59 -42.60 25.08
CA ASP A 217 8.75 -42.57 24.20
C ASP A 217 9.93 -41.82 24.85
N PRO A 218 10.97 -42.52 25.32
CA PRO A 218 12.12 -41.90 25.97
C PRO A 218 13.00 -41.07 25.01
N ASN A 219 12.78 -41.15 23.69
CA ASN A 219 13.47 -40.30 22.72
C ASN A 219 12.69 -39.02 22.40
N LYS A 220 11.46 -38.87 22.93
CA LYS A 220 10.62 -37.69 22.70
C LYS A 220 10.86 -36.65 23.77
N GLU A 221 11.17 -35.44 23.33
CA GLU A 221 11.35 -34.28 24.20
C GLU A 221 10.04 -33.96 24.94
N CYS A 222 10.07 -34.08 26.26
CA CYS A 222 9.02 -33.68 27.17
C CYS A 222 9.48 -32.39 27.87
N LEU A 223 8.64 -31.35 27.87
CA LEU A 223 9.02 -30.05 28.43
C LEU A 223 8.32 -29.73 29.73
N ASP A 224 7.53 -30.65 30.29
CA ASP A 224 6.61 -30.40 31.41
C ASP A 224 7.33 -29.74 32.61
N ILE A 225 8.55 -30.20 32.93
CA ILE A 225 9.35 -29.63 34.02
C ILE A 225 9.82 -28.21 33.71
N TYR A 226 10.29 -27.97 32.49
CA TYR A 226 10.62 -26.63 32.03
C TYR A 226 9.38 -25.71 32.03
N LYS A 227 8.24 -26.21 31.56
CA LYS A 227 6.99 -25.45 31.46
C LYS A 227 6.41 -25.05 32.82
N ASP A 228 6.27 -26.03 33.70
CA ASP A 228 5.59 -25.86 34.98
C ASP A 228 6.46 -25.09 35.98
N HIS A 229 7.75 -25.41 36.04
CA HIS A 229 8.63 -24.82 37.03
C HIS A 229 9.32 -23.54 36.57
N PHE A 230 9.55 -23.33 35.26
CA PHE A 230 10.30 -22.17 34.77
C PHE A 230 9.51 -21.29 33.78
N GLU A 231 9.01 -21.83 32.67
CA GLU A 231 8.35 -21.05 31.61
C GLU A 231 7.15 -20.26 32.15
N THR A 232 6.26 -20.91 32.91
CA THR A 232 5.06 -20.28 33.44
C THR A 232 5.41 -19.15 34.44
N PRO A 233 6.23 -19.38 35.48
CA PRO A 233 6.67 -18.29 36.37
C PRO A 233 7.47 -17.20 35.66
N PHE A 234 8.28 -17.56 34.66
CA PHE A 234 9.05 -16.61 33.86
C PHE A 234 8.15 -15.67 33.07
N ILE A 235 7.13 -16.21 32.38
CA ILE A 235 6.18 -15.41 31.59
C ILE A 235 5.37 -14.50 32.51
N VAL A 236 4.85 -15.01 33.63
CA VAL A 236 4.10 -14.22 34.61
C VAL A 236 4.96 -13.09 35.20
N GLY A 237 6.20 -13.40 35.59
CA GLY A 237 7.13 -12.40 36.10
C GLY A 237 7.51 -11.35 35.05
N THR A 238 7.57 -11.74 33.78
CA THR A 238 7.84 -10.84 32.65
C THR A 238 6.67 -9.90 32.38
N GLU A 239 5.44 -10.41 32.40
CA GLU A 239 4.22 -9.62 32.27
C GLU A 239 4.11 -8.57 33.39
N GLN A 240 4.35 -8.96 34.65
CA GLN A 240 4.33 -8.03 35.79
C GLN A 240 5.45 -6.98 35.71
N TYR A 241 6.66 -7.39 35.30
CA TYR A 241 7.79 -6.48 35.15
C TYR A 241 7.49 -5.40 34.10
N TYR A 242 7.08 -5.81 32.90
CA TYR A 242 6.83 -4.86 31.81
C TYR A 242 5.58 -4.02 32.03
N LYS A 243 4.59 -4.52 32.76
CA LYS A 243 3.42 -3.72 33.15
C LYS A 243 3.85 -2.55 34.03
N LYS A 244 4.62 -2.83 35.08
CA LYS A 244 5.14 -1.79 35.97
C LYS A 244 6.10 -0.84 35.26
N GLU A 245 7.02 -1.37 34.43
CA GLU A 245 8.00 -0.55 33.70
C GLU A 245 7.32 0.37 32.69
N SER A 246 6.35 -0.12 31.91
CA SER A 246 5.64 0.68 30.91
C SER A 246 4.79 1.79 31.54
N GLU A 247 4.03 1.49 32.60
CA GLU A 247 3.23 2.49 33.32
C GLU A 247 4.10 3.59 33.95
N THR A 248 5.22 3.21 34.58
CA THR A 248 6.16 4.16 35.19
C THR A 248 6.83 5.01 34.11
N PHE A 249 7.28 4.40 33.01
CA PHE A 249 7.99 5.11 31.95
C PHE A 249 7.08 6.10 31.21
N LEU A 250 5.83 5.72 30.93
CA LEU A 250 4.83 6.59 30.30
C LEU A 250 4.39 7.76 31.19
N ALA A 251 4.47 7.62 32.52
CA ALA A 251 4.18 8.72 33.44
C ALA A 251 5.26 9.81 33.42
N GLU A 252 6.50 9.46 33.10
CA GLU A 252 7.65 10.37 33.15
C GLU A 252 8.14 10.85 31.78
N ASN A 253 7.81 10.12 30.70
CA ASN A 253 8.39 10.34 29.37
C ASN A 253 7.33 10.48 28.27
N SER A 254 7.77 10.92 27.08
CA SER A 254 6.88 11.07 25.93
C SER A 254 6.55 9.72 25.27
N VAL A 255 5.44 9.68 24.51
CA VAL A 255 5.08 8.49 23.73
C VAL A 255 6.15 8.15 22.68
N SER A 256 6.80 9.13 22.07
CA SER A 256 7.92 8.90 21.13
C SER A 256 9.07 8.12 21.79
N ASP A 257 9.42 8.45 23.03
CA ASP A 257 10.48 7.76 23.77
C ASP A 257 10.02 6.35 24.17
N TYR A 258 8.73 6.21 24.52
CA TYR A 258 8.14 4.91 24.83
C TYR A 258 8.16 3.96 23.63
N LEU A 259 7.88 4.44 22.41
CA LEU A 259 7.94 3.61 21.19
C LEU A 259 9.34 3.03 20.98
N LYS A 260 10.39 3.83 21.18
CA LYS A 260 11.79 3.36 21.12
C LYS A 260 12.08 2.33 22.20
N LYS A 261 11.65 2.62 23.43
CA LYS A 261 11.84 1.72 24.58
C LYS A 261 11.14 0.37 24.36
N ALA A 262 9.89 0.38 23.87
CA ALA A 262 9.12 -0.83 23.58
C ALA A 262 9.77 -1.67 22.47
N GLU A 263 10.27 -1.03 21.41
CA GLU A 263 11.01 -1.71 20.34
C GLU A 263 12.29 -2.38 20.86
N ASP A 264 13.09 -1.65 21.65
CA ASP A 264 14.32 -2.19 22.24
C ASP A 264 14.03 -3.35 23.19
N ARG A 265 13.01 -3.25 24.05
CA ARG A 265 12.62 -4.32 24.98
C ARG A 265 12.13 -5.58 24.27
N LEU A 266 11.35 -5.45 23.20
CA LEU A 266 10.93 -6.60 22.39
C LEU A 266 12.13 -7.29 21.75
N ARG A 267 13.09 -6.52 21.20
CA ARG A 267 14.33 -7.08 20.65
C ARG A 267 15.16 -7.79 21.72
N GLU A 268 15.30 -7.20 22.91
CA GLU A 268 16.02 -7.81 24.03
C GLU A 268 15.39 -9.15 24.48
N GLU A 269 14.05 -9.26 24.51
CA GLU A 269 13.38 -10.53 24.82
C GLU A 269 13.52 -11.56 23.70
N GLU A 270 13.51 -11.15 22.43
CA GLU A 270 13.81 -12.05 21.31
C GLU A 270 15.25 -12.60 21.39
N ASP A 271 16.24 -11.73 21.61
CA ASP A 271 17.64 -12.09 21.80
C ASP A 271 17.83 -13.03 23.01
N ARG A 272 17.05 -12.81 24.08
CA ARG A 272 17.07 -13.64 25.29
C ARG A 272 16.65 -15.06 24.99
N VAL A 273 15.62 -15.24 24.15
CA VAL A 273 15.18 -16.56 23.73
C VAL A 273 16.28 -17.29 22.97
N GLU A 274 16.98 -16.61 22.06
CA GLU A 274 18.03 -17.22 21.25
C GLU A 274 19.27 -17.60 22.05
N ARG A 275 19.58 -16.87 23.12
CA ARG A 275 20.79 -17.12 23.93
C ARG A 275 20.65 -18.30 24.88
N TYR A 276 19.55 -18.37 25.64
CA TYR A 276 19.45 -19.32 26.77
C TYR A 276 18.05 -19.83 27.12
N LEU A 277 17.00 -19.55 26.33
CA LEU A 277 15.67 -20.15 26.54
C LEU A 277 15.35 -21.20 25.47
N HIS A 278 14.34 -22.02 25.74
CA HIS A 278 13.87 -22.98 24.76
C HIS A 278 13.08 -22.28 23.62
N THR A 279 13.26 -22.71 22.37
CA THR A 279 12.67 -22.08 21.18
C THR A 279 11.14 -22.01 21.20
N LYS A 280 10.46 -22.99 21.83
CA LYS A 280 8.99 -23.00 21.99
C LYS A 280 8.47 -21.85 22.88
N THR A 281 9.29 -21.30 23.77
CA THR A 281 8.94 -20.15 24.62
C THR A 281 8.81 -18.86 23.83
N ARG A 282 9.45 -18.76 22.65
CA ARG A 282 9.41 -17.56 21.80
C ARG A 282 7.99 -17.06 21.55
N LYS A 283 7.09 -17.96 21.17
CA LYS A 283 5.73 -17.58 20.77
C LYS A 283 4.92 -17.01 21.94
N GLU A 284 4.97 -17.68 23.09
CA GLU A 284 4.17 -17.29 24.26
C GLU A 284 4.73 -16.04 24.94
N LEU A 285 6.06 -15.97 25.08
CA LEU A 285 6.75 -14.80 25.63
C LEU A 285 6.49 -13.54 24.81
N ILE A 286 6.71 -13.60 23.49
CA ILE A 286 6.56 -12.42 22.63
C ILE A 286 5.09 -12.01 22.55
N SER A 287 4.14 -12.96 22.46
CA SER A 287 2.72 -12.64 22.51
C SER A 287 2.31 -11.92 23.81
N LYS A 288 2.89 -12.31 24.95
CA LYS A 288 2.66 -11.64 26.23
C LYS A 288 3.33 -10.26 26.31
N CYS A 289 4.53 -10.11 25.77
CA CYS A 289 5.19 -8.80 25.69
C CYS A 289 4.41 -7.84 24.77
N GLU A 290 3.92 -8.31 23.61
CA GLU A 290 3.08 -7.54 22.69
C GLU A 290 1.76 -7.12 23.36
N HIS A 291 1.15 -7.98 24.18
CA HIS A 291 -0.03 -7.64 24.95
C HIS A 291 0.23 -6.48 25.93
N VAL A 292 1.27 -6.59 26.75
CA VAL A 292 1.55 -5.63 27.83
C VAL A 292 2.15 -4.33 27.30
N LEU A 293 3.14 -4.41 26.40
CA LEU A 293 3.85 -3.22 25.91
C LEU A 293 3.09 -2.48 24.82
N ILE A 294 2.28 -3.18 24.02
CA ILE A 294 1.61 -2.57 22.86
C ILE A 294 0.10 -2.53 23.06
N ARG A 295 -0.57 -3.65 23.39
CA ARG A 295 -2.05 -3.69 23.43
C ARG A 295 -2.64 -2.85 24.54
N GLU A 296 -2.10 -2.93 25.77
CA GLU A 296 -2.61 -2.15 26.91
C GLU A 296 -2.44 -0.62 26.70
N HIS A 297 -1.45 -0.20 25.90
CA HIS A 297 -1.12 1.21 25.66
C HIS A 297 -1.50 1.70 24.26
N ALA A 298 -2.26 0.91 23.49
CA ALA A 298 -2.58 1.20 22.09
C ALA A 298 -3.41 2.49 21.93
N GLU A 299 -4.35 2.76 22.86
CA GLU A 299 -5.17 3.97 22.84
C GLU A 299 -4.31 5.25 22.93
N LEU A 300 -3.35 5.27 23.84
CA LEU A 300 -2.41 6.40 24.00
C LEU A 300 -1.55 6.61 22.74
N MET A 301 -1.13 5.52 22.08
CA MET A 301 -0.40 5.58 20.81
C MET A 301 -1.29 6.17 19.71
N TRP A 302 -2.56 5.74 19.61
CA TRP A 302 -3.51 6.27 18.63
C TRP A 302 -3.79 7.76 18.85
N ASP A 303 -3.87 8.21 20.11
CA ASP A 303 -4.08 9.62 20.44
C ASP A 303 -2.92 10.52 20.02
N ASN A 304 -1.68 10.03 20.19
CA ASN A 304 -0.49 10.77 19.81
C ASN A 304 -0.16 10.71 18.31
N PHE A 305 -0.81 9.81 17.56
CA PHE A 305 -0.56 9.64 16.13
C PHE A 305 -0.79 10.93 15.32
N GLN A 306 -1.81 11.73 15.67
CA GLN A 306 -2.09 12.99 14.98
C GLN A 306 -0.92 13.97 15.12
N THR A 307 -0.37 14.10 16.32
CA THR A 307 0.80 14.95 16.60
C THR A 307 2.00 14.50 15.78
N LEU A 308 2.24 13.20 15.64
CA LEU A 308 3.36 12.69 14.84
C LEU A 308 3.22 13.02 13.34
N LEU A 309 1.98 12.99 12.82
CA LEU A 309 1.69 13.42 11.45
C LEU A 309 1.86 14.93 11.26
N ASP A 310 1.38 15.74 12.20
CA ASP A 310 1.41 17.21 12.09
C ASP A 310 2.84 17.77 12.16
N TYR A 311 3.74 17.12 12.90
CA TYR A 311 5.16 17.49 13.04
C TYR A 311 6.11 16.69 12.13
N ASP A 312 5.58 15.93 11.16
CA ASP A 312 6.37 15.16 10.18
C ASP A 312 7.45 14.24 10.81
N LYS A 313 7.12 13.58 11.94
CA LYS A 313 8.06 12.69 12.65
C LYS A 313 8.09 11.28 12.04
N ASP A 314 8.67 11.17 10.84
CA ASP A 314 8.72 9.94 10.04
C ASP A 314 9.24 8.70 10.79
N GLU A 315 10.33 8.82 11.55
CA GLU A 315 10.90 7.67 12.27
C GLU A 315 9.97 7.16 13.38
N ASP A 316 9.31 8.07 14.09
CA ASP A 316 8.37 7.68 15.16
C ASP A 316 7.10 7.08 14.57
N LEU A 317 6.66 7.55 13.40
CA LEU A 317 5.57 6.93 12.63
C LEU A 317 5.94 5.51 12.19
N GLN A 318 7.19 5.27 11.75
CA GLN A 318 7.68 3.94 11.40
C GLN A 318 7.68 3.00 12.61
N ARG A 319 8.16 3.47 13.76
CA ARG A 319 8.17 2.70 15.02
C ARG A 319 6.75 2.37 15.46
N MET A 320 5.86 3.37 15.45
CA MET A 320 4.45 3.18 15.79
C MET A 320 3.77 2.17 14.87
N TYR A 321 4.00 2.26 13.56
CA TYR A 321 3.50 1.28 12.59
C TYR A 321 4.07 -0.11 12.85
N ALA A 322 5.38 -0.24 13.05
CA ALA A 322 6.03 -1.53 13.29
C ALA A 322 5.48 -2.21 14.55
N LEU A 323 5.27 -1.47 15.64
CA LEU A 323 4.69 -1.98 16.88
C LEU A 323 3.21 -2.35 16.71
N LEU A 324 2.38 -1.44 16.21
CA LEU A 324 0.93 -1.69 16.08
C LEU A 324 0.59 -2.72 15.00
N SER A 325 1.47 -2.93 14.00
CA SER A 325 1.30 -3.99 12.99
C SER A 325 1.36 -5.41 13.56
N ARG A 326 1.97 -5.59 14.74
CA ARG A 326 2.02 -6.87 15.46
C ARG A 326 0.68 -7.27 16.04
N ILE A 327 -0.24 -6.32 16.23
CA ILE A 327 -1.59 -6.57 16.78
C ILE A 327 -2.62 -6.52 15.64
N PRO A 328 -3.50 -7.53 15.50
CA PRO A 328 -4.53 -7.53 14.45
C PRO A 328 -5.44 -6.30 14.46
N GLU A 329 -5.75 -5.76 15.64
CA GLU A 329 -6.63 -4.61 15.86
C GLU A 329 -5.88 -3.25 15.83
N GLY A 330 -4.54 -3.24 15.72
CA GLY A 330 -3.73 -2.05 15.94
C GLY A 330 -3.76 -1.01 14.81
N LEU A 331 -3.90 -1.47 13.55
CA LEU A 331 -3.74 -0.62 12.36
C LEU A 331 -5.02 0.10 11.94
N GLU A 332 -6.20 -0.46 12.21
CA GLU A 332 -7.47 0.10 11.71
C GLU A 332 -7.76 1.52 12.24
N PRO A 333 -7.53 1.84 13.54
CA PRO A 333 -7.67 3.20 14.04
C PRO A 333 -6.67 4.18 13.39
N LEU A 334 -5.43 3.74 13.14
CA LEU A 334 -4.42 4.57 12.48
C LEU A 334 -4.82 4.91 11.05
N ARG A 335 -5.33 3.93 10.29
CA ARG A 335 -5.82 4.14 8.92
C ARG A 335 -6.94 5.19 8.87
N LYS A 336 -7.90 5.13 9.81
CA LYS A 336 -9.00 6.11 9.91
C LYS A 336 -8.51 7.51 10.27
N ARG A 337 -7.56 7.63 11.21
CA ARG A 337 -6.96 8.93 11.57
C ARG A 337 -6.14 9.50 10.42
N PHE A 338 -5.36 8.66 9.74
CA PHE A 338 -4.60 9.05 8.55
C PHE A 338 -5.53 9.52 7.43
N GLU A 339 -6.61 8.78 7.12
CA GLU A 339 -7.63 9.19 6.15
C GLU A 339 -8.19 10.59 6.47
N SER A 340 -8.51 10.83 7.75
CA SER A 340 -9.04 12.12 8.22
C SER A 340 -8.00 13.25 8.12
N HIS A 341 -6.74 12.99 8.48
CA HIS A 341 -5.63 13.93 8.35
C HIS A 341 -5.41 14.33 6.89
N VAL A 342 -5.31 13.36 5.97
CA VAL A 342 -5.12 13.62 4.54
C VAL A 342 -6.28 14.44 3.97
N LYS A 343 -7.51 14.09 4.33
CA LYS A 343 -8.71 14.85 3.94
C LYS A 343 -8.63 16.29 4.41
N GLN A 344 -8.31 16.53 5.69
CA GLN A 344 -8.22 17.87 6.25
C GLN A 344 -7.06 18.68 5.63
N ALA A 345 -5.91 18.06 5.38
CA ALA A 345 -4.79 18.67 4.70
C ALA A 345 -5.16 19.14 3.28
N GLY A 346 -5.84 18.29 2.51
CA GLY A 346 -6.35 18.63 1.17
C GLY A 346 -7.35 19.77 1.19
N LEU A 347 -8.34 19.72 2.09
CA LEU A 347 -9.33 20.79 2.24
C LEU A 347 -8.68 22.11 2.65
N SER A 348 -7.73 22.08 3.60
CA SER A 348 -7.02 23.26 4.08
C SER A 348 -6.17 23.91 2.98
N ALA A 349 -5.44 23.11 2.19
CA ALA A 349 -4.64 23.60 1.08
C ALA A 349 -5.47 24.40 0.07
N ILE A 350 -6.65 23.88 -0.32
CA ILE A 350 -7.55 24.58 -1.23
C ILE A 350 -8.21 25.79 -0.58
N SER A 351 -8.56 25.71 0.70
CA SER A 351 -9.19 26.82 1.42
C SER A 351 -8.24 28.02 1.54
N LYS A 352 -6.94 27.79 1.71
CA LYS A 352 -5.91 28.84 1.69
C LYS A 352 -5.84 29.53 0.32
N LEU A 353 -5.81 28.77 -0.77
CA LEU A 353 -5.80 29.34 -2.13
C LEU A 353 -7.05 30.18 -2.42
N VAL A 354 -8.24 29.70 -2.01
CA VAL A 354 -9.50 30.43 -2.20
C VAL A 354 -9.53 31.73 -1.38
N ALA A 355 -8.96 31.71 -0.17
CA ALA A 355 -8.89 32.90 0.69
C ALA A 355 -7.94 33.98 0.15
N GLU A 356 -6.84 33.59 -0.51
CA GLU A 356 -5.86 34.51 -1.10
C GLU A 356 -6.40 35.21 -2.36
N ASP A 357 -7.12 34.50 -3.23
CA ASP A 357 -7.63 35.04 -4.49
C ASP A 357 -8.97 35.80 -4.37
N GLY A 358 -9.65 35.72 -3.22
CA GLY A 358 -10.86 36.51 -2.91
C GLY A 358 -12.10 36.22 -3.77
N ASN A 359 -12.02 35.31 -4.75
CA ASN A 359 -13.13 34.91 -5.63
C ASN A 359 -12.91 33.50 -6.22
N THR A 360 -13.90 32.60 -6.05
CA THR A 360 -13.85 31.21 -6.57
C THR A 360 -13.89 31.11 -8.09
N ASP A 361 -14.30 32.17 -8.78
CA ASP A 361 -14.39 32.21 -10.25
C ASP A 361 -13.07 32.59 -10.95
N SER A 362 -12.10 33.17 -10.24
CA SER A 362 -10.82 33.61 -10.81
C SER A 362 -9.62 32.73 -10.43
N LEU A 363 -9.87 31.58 -9.81
CA LEU A 363 -8.82 30.72 -9.29
C LEU A 363 -7.91 30.19 -10.40
N ASP A 364 -6.58 30.35 -10.23
CA ASP A 364 -5.60 29.86 -11.21
C ASP A 364 -5.62 28.32 -11.27
N PRO A 365 -5.93 27.72 -12.44
CA PRO A 365 -5.97 26.26 -12.55
C PRO A 365 -4.61 25.59 -12.30
N LYS A 366 -3.49 26.29 -12.50
CA LYS A 366 -2.17 25.76 -12.18
C LYS A 366 -1.97 25.67 -10.67
N ALA A 367 -2.13 26.78 -9.93
CA ALA A 367 -2.01 26.79 -8.48
C ALA A 367 -2.93 25.75 -7.80
N TYR A 368 -4.15 25.58 -8.32
CA TYR A 368 -5.10 24.57 -7.84
C TYR A 368 -4.57 23.14 -7.97
N VAL A 369 -4.11 22.77 -9.17
CA VAL A 369 -3.60 21.43 -9.45
C VAL A 369 -2.32 21.15 -8.66
N ASP A 370 -1.41 22.13 -8.58
CA ASP A 370 -0.16 22.00 -7.83
C ASP A 370 -0.42 21.77 -6.33
N ALA A 371 -1.40 22.47 -5.74
CA ALA A 371 -1.76 22.25 -4.33
C ALA A 371 -2.35 20.86 -4.06
N LEU A 372 -3.20 20.34 -4.94
CA LEU A 372 -3.74 18.98 -4.80
C LEU A 372 -2.63 17.92 -4.95
N LEU A 373 -1.73 18.12 -5.91
CA LEU A 373 -0.62 17.22 -6.16
C LEU A 373 0.38 17.20 -5.01
N GLU A 374 0.67 18.34 -4.40
CA GLU A 374 1.62 18.40 -3.28
C GLU A 374 1.10 17.66 -2.05
N VAL A 375 -0.21 17.79 -1.76
CA VAL A 375 -0.85 17.01 -0.70
C VAL A 375 -0.79 15.51 -1.02
N HIS A 376 -1.07 15.10 -2.26
CA HIS A 376 -0.97 13.70 -2.66
C HIS A 376 0.47 13.18 -2.53
N ARG A 377 1.46 13.92 -3.03
CA ARG A 377 2.88 13.56 -3.01
C ARG A 377 3.39 13.36 -1.58
N LYS A 378 3.20 14.36 -0.71
CA LYS A 378 3.62 14.30 0.70
C LYS A 378 3.05 13.06 1.40
N ASN A 379 1.75 12.84 1.25
CA ASN A 379 1.10 11.71 1.92
C ASN A 379 1.44 10.36 1.29
N SER A 380 1.68 10.29 -0.03
CA SER A 380 2.16 9.07 -0.69
C SER A 380 3.58 8.70 -0.24
N GLU A 381 4.45 9.69 -0.03
CA GLU A 381 5.79 9.49 0.54
C GLU A 381 5.70 8.93 1.97
N ILE A 382 4.81 9.48 2.82
CA ILE A 382 4.55 8.95 4.17
C ILE A 382 4.09 7.49 4.12
N VAL A 383 3.16 7.14 3.21
CA VAL A 383 2.69 5.74 3.09
C VAL A 383 3.82 4.80 2.68
N ASN A 384 4.65 5.20 1.72
CA ASN A 384 5.74 4.36 1.22
C ASN A 384 6.89 4.24 2.22
N ARG A 385 7.30 5.36 2.82
CA ARG A 385 8.44 5.42 3.74
C ARG A 385 8.06 4.94 5.14
N SER A 386 6.98 5.48 5.69
CA SER A 386 6.62 5.30 7.10
C SER A 386 5.75 4.06 7.34
N PHE A 387 4.92 3.68 6.38
CA PHE A 387 4.02 2.51 6.48
C PHE A 387 4.40 1.36 5.54
N LYS A 388 5.62 1.36 4.98
CA LYS A 388 6.17 0.32 4.09
C LYS A 388 5.26 -0.04 2.89
N GLY A 389 4.45 0.90 2.41
CA GLY A 389 3.53 0.66 1.29
C GLY A 389 2.34 -0.24 1.64
N GLU A 390 1.91 -0.27 2.90
CA GLU A 390 0.77 -1.10 3.34
C GLU A 390 -0.52 -0.75 2.58
N ALA A 391 -1.22 -1.80 2.10
CA ALA A 391 -2.36 -1.66 1.21
C ALA A 391 -3.55 -0.90 1.85
N GLY A 392 -3.79 -1.07 3.14
CA GLY A 392 -4.83 -0.36 3.88
C GLY A 392 -4.57 1.15 3.99
N PHE A 393 -3.34 1.58 4.31
CA PHE A 393 -2.98 3.00 4.29
C PHE A 393 -3.04 3.60 2.87
N ALA A 394 -2.62 2.85 1.84
CA ALA A 394 -2.79 3.26 0.45
C ALA A 394 -4.28 3.40 0.06
N ALA A 395 -5.14 2.51 0.53
CA ALA A 395 -6.58 2.60 0.33
C ALA A 395 -7.20 3.81 1.06
N SER A 396 -6.74 4.11 2.28
CA SER A 396 -7.13 5.31 3.03
C SER A 396 -6.69 6.60 2.33
N LEU A 397 -5.47 6.65 1.79
CA LEU A 397 -5.00 7.75 0.94
C LEU A 397 -5.90 7.92 -0.29
N ASP A 398 -6.14 6.85 -1.03
CA ASP A 398 -6.99 6.87 -2.23
C ASP A 398 -8.43 7.33 -1.92
N LYS A 399 -8.97 6.95 -0.76
CA LYS A 399 -10.30 7.35 -0.31
C LYS A 399 -10.34 8.83 0.09
N ALA A 400 -9.36 9.31 0.84
CA ALA A 400 -9.24 10.73 1.21
C ALA A 400 -9.06 11.62 -0.04
N CYS A 401 -8.20 11.21 -0.98
CA CYS A 401 -7.99 11.90 -2.25
C CYS A 401 -9.27 12.00 -3.08
N ARG A 402 -10.06 10.92 -3.21
CA ARG A 402 -11.37 10.99 -3.85
C ARG A 402 -12.29 12.02 -3.20
N GLU A 403 -12.25 12.14 -1.88
CA GLU A 403 -13.14 13.07 -1.19
C GLU A 403 -12.71 14.53 -1.40
N PHE A 404 -11.45 14.90 -1.12
CA PHE A 404 -11.05 16.31 -1.20
C PHE A 404 -10.89 16.82 -2.65
N VAL A 405 -10.63 15.95 -3.62
CA VAL A 405 -10.57 16.34 -5.04
C VAL A 405 -11.96 16.71 -5.55
N ASN A 406 -13.01 15.97 -5.18
CA ASN A 406 -14.37 16.22 -5.65
C ASN A 406 -15.17 17.16 -4.75
N ARG A 407 -14.77 17.32 -3.47
CA ARG A 407 -15.45 18.17 -2.48
C ARG A 407 -14.43 19.01 -1.74
N ASN A 408 -14.37 20.29 -2.08
CA ASN A 408 -13.51 21.30 -1.47
C ASN A 408 -14.13 22.71 -1.53
N ALA A 409 -13.41 23.69 -0.98
CA ALA A 409 -13.86 25.08 -0.95
C ALA A 409 -14.06 25.70 -2.35
N ALA A 410 -13.29 25.26 -3.37
CA ALA A 410 -13.42 25.76 -4.73
C ALA A 410 -14.62 25.17 -5.48
N THR A 411 -14.96 23.90 -5.20
CA THR A 411 -16.14 23.23 -5.78
C THR A 411 -17.45 23.69 -5.13
N GLY A 412 -17.42 24.12 -3.86
CA GLY A 412 -18.62 24.43 -3.11
C GLY A 412 -19.57 23.22 -3.07
N THR A 413 -20.79 23.38 -3.61
CA THR A 413 -21.79 22.32 -3.73
C THR A 413 -21.72 21.52 -5.03
N SER A 414 -20.85 21.90 -5.98
CA SER A 414 -20.80 21.33 -7.32
C SER A 414 -19.52 20.53 -7.57
N SER A 415 -19.66 19.25 -7.90
CA SER A 415 -18.54 18.35 -8.25
C SER A 415 -17.90 18.65 -9.62
N THR A 416 -18.44 19.59 -10.40
CA THR A 416 -18.02 19.84 -11.80
C THR A 416 -16.86 20.81 -11.94
N LYS A 417 -16.57 21.63 -10.92
CA LYS A 417 -15.51 22.64 -10.96
C LYS A 417 -14.10 22.02 -10.97
N SER A 418 -13.87 20.95 -10.20
CA SER A 418 -12.58 20.24 -10.18
C SER A 418 -12.21 19.66 -11.56
N PRO A 419 -13.07 18.86 -12.22
CA PRO A 419 -12.85 18.43 -13.60
C PRO A 419 -12.58 19.58 -14.58
N GLU A 420 -13.30 20.70 -14.47
CA GLU A 420 -13.10 21.88 -15.30
C GLU A 420 -11.70 22.49 -15.12
N LEU A 421 -11.26 22.70 -13.88
CA LEU A 421 -9.95 23.29 -13.57
C LEU A 421 -8.81 22.37 -14.01
N ILE A 422 -8.92 21.06 -13.78
CA ILE A 422 -7.92 20.09 -14.24
C ILE A 422 -7.85 20.05 -15.76
N ALA A 423 -8.99 20.11 -16.47
CA ALA A 423 -9.02 20.19 -17.94
C ALA A 423 -8.41 21.50 -18.47
N LYS A 424 -8.65 22.64 -17.78
CA LYS A 424 -8.02 23.93 -18.10
C LYS A 424 -6.51 23.90 -17.87
N HIS A 425 -6.05 23.25 -16.81
CA HIS A 425 -4.62 23.07 -16.55
C HIS A 425 -3.95 22.21 -17.63
N ALA A 426 -4.57 21.08 -18.02
CA ALA A 426 -4.10 20.27 -19.13
C ALA A 426 -4.04 21.06 -20.46
N ASP A 427 -5.03 21.92 -20.74
CA ASP A 427 -5.00 22.83 -21.90
C ASP A 427 -3.86 23.84 -21.83
N MET A 428 -3.53 24.38 -20.67
CA MET A 428 -2.39 25.29 -20.50
C MET A 428 -1.06 24.58 -20.76
N LEU A 429 -0.91 23.33 -20.29
CA LEU A 429 0.30 22.55 -20.51
C LEU A 429 0.56 22.27 -21.99
N LEU A 430 -0.50 21.97 -22.75
CA LEU A 430 -0.44 21.55 -24.15
C LEU A 430 -0.46 22.71 -25.17
N ARG A 431 -0.34 23.97 -24.74
CA ARG A 431 -0.28 25.14 -25.64
C ARG A 431 1.16 25.53 -25.96
N LYS A 432 1.43 25.96 -27.20
CA LYS A 432 2.75 26.48 -27.66
C LYS A 432 3.31 27.65 -26.83
N SER A 433 2.44 28.39 -26.13
CA SER A 433 2.85 29.50 -25.27
C SER A 433 3.41 29.05 -23.92
N ASN A 434 3.31 27.77 -23.59
CA ASN A 434 3.84 27.23 -22.36
C ASN A 434 5.37 27.24 -22.41
N LYS A 435 6.00 27.76 -21.34
CA LYS A 435 7.47 27.88 -21.22
C LYS A 435 8.12 26.64 -20.58
N VAL A 436 7.38 25.54 -20.43
CA VAL A 436 7.95 24.25 -19.98
C VAL A 436 8.95 23.82 -21.06
N ALA A 437 10.23 23.94 -20.74
CA ALA A 437 11.31 24.06 -21.72
C ALA A 437 11.82 22.71 -22.25
N GLU A 438 11.31 21.58 -21.75
CA GLU A 438 11.75 20.23 -22.15
C GLU A 438 10.55 19.27 -22.28
N GLU A 439 10.58 18.39 -23.28
CA GLU A 439 9.54 17.38 -23.55
C GLU A 439 9.37 16.39 -22.38
N ASP A 440 10.47 16.03 -21.72
CA ASP A 440 10.45 15.10 -20.57
C ASP A 440 9.72 15.70 -19.35
N ASP A 441 9.83 17.01 -19.11
CA ASP A 441 9.11 17.69 -18.04
C ASP A 441 7.61 17.81 -18.37
N LEU A 442 7.26 17.98 -19.64
CA LEU A 442 5.87 17.99 -20.08
C LEU A 442 5.19 16.64 -19.86
N GLU A 443 5.84 15.54 -20.25
CA GLU A 443 5.32 14.18 -20.04
C GLU A 443 5.16 13.88 -18.53
N GLY A 444 6.13 14.30 -17.70
CA GLY A 444 6.03 14.25 -16.25
C GLY A 444 4.81 15.01 -15.70
N ALA A 445 4.56 16.22 -16.21
CA ALA A 445 3.39 17.02 -15.83
C ALA A 445 2.06 16.38 -16.27
N LEU A 446 1.98 15.80 -17.47
CA LEU A 446 0.80 15.08 -17.94
C LEU A 446 0.50 13.85 -17.07
N ASN A 447 1.53 13.11 -16.65
CA ASN A 447 1.36 11.99 -15.72
C ASN A 447 0.80 12.45 -14.36
N ARG A 448 1.23 13.62 -13.85
CA ARG A 448 0.66 14.19 -12.63
C ARG A 448 -0.81 14.57 -12.78
N VAL A 449 -1.21 15.14 -13.92
CA VAL A 449 -2.64 15.39 -14.23
C VAL A 449 -3.44 14.09 -14.18
N MET A 450 -2.88 12.99 -14.71
CA MET A 450 -3.54 11.69 -14.71
C MET A 450 -3.68 11.07 -13.31
N ILE A 451 -2.79 11.39 -12.36
CA ILE A 451 -2.94 11.00 -10.95
C ILE A 451 -4.23 11.61 -10.37
N LEU A 452 -4.47 12.91 -10.59
CA LEU A 452 -5.71 13.55 -10.13
C LEU A 452 -6.94 13.07 -10.90
N PHE A 453 -6.79 12.82 -12.21
CA PHE A 453 -7.88 12.30 -13.05
C PHE A 453 -8.43 10.96 -12.54
N LYS A 454 -7.58 10.08 -11.98
CA LYS A 454 -8.01 8.83 -11.34
C LYS A 454 -9.06 9.06 -10.24
N TYR A 455 -8.93 10.17 -9.51
CA TYR A 455 -9.77 10.49 -8.35
C TYR A 455 -11.05 11.27 -8.72
N LEU A 456 -11.22 11.69 -9.98
CA LEU A 456 -12.44 12.37 -10.42
C LEU A 456 -13.65 11.45 -10.46
N GLU A 457 -14.76 11.91 -9.87
CA GLU A 457 -16.07 11.26 -9.99
C GLU A 457 -16.72 11.56 -11.35
N ASP A 458 -16.70 12.83 -11.78
CA ASP A 458 -17.34 13.32 -13.01
C ASP A 458 -16.33 13.43 -14.17
N LYS A 459 -15.90 12.28 -14.71
CA LYS A 459 -14.92 12.23 -15.80
C LYS A 459 -15.47 12.69 -17.14
N ASP A 460 -16.78 12.63 -17.35
CA ASP A 460 -17.48 13.15 -18.53
C ASP A 460 -17.41 14.69 -18.62
N VAL A 461 -17.44 15.39 -17.48
CA VAL A 461 -17.22 16.83 -17.41
C VAL A 461 -15.80 17.15 -17.89
N PHE A 462 -14.78 16.46 -17.35
CA PHE A 462 -13.39 16.59 -17.83
C PHE A 462 -13.31 16.34 -19.34
N GLN A 463 -13.94 15.26 -19.82
CA GLN A 463 -13.93 14.89 -21.24
C GLN A 463 -14.45 16.02 -22.12
N THR A 464 -15.59 16.61 -21.76
CA THR A 464 -16.28 17.60 -22.58
C THR A 464 -15.52 18.92 -22.60
N PHE A 465 -15.00 19.34 -21.45
CA PHE A 465 -14.08 20.49 -21.38
C PHE A 465 -12.80 20.23 -22.19
N TYR A 466 -12.16 19.08 -22.01
CA TYR A 466 -10.95 18.72 -22.73
C TYR A 466 -11.18 18.68 -24.25
N THR A 467 -12.29 18.08 -24.70
CA THR A 467 -12.67 17.99 -26.11
C THR A 467 -12.89 19.38 -26.72
N THR A 468 -13.56 20.27 -25.98
CA THR A 468 -13.81 21.66 -26.40
C THR A 468 -12.52 22.47 -26.47
N LYS A 469 -11.57 22.24 -25.56
CA LYS A 469 -10.27 22.90 -25.60
C LYS A 469 -9.36 22.35 -26.70
N LEU A 470 -9.32 21.02 -26.87
CA LEU A 470 -8.59 20.37 -27.96
C LEU A 470 -9.08 20.85 -29.32
N SER A 471 -10.39 20.97 -29.54
CA SER A 471 -10.93 21.43 -30.83
C SER A 471 -10.40 22.82 -31.19
N LYS A 472 -10.39 23.74 -30.22
CA LYS A 472 -9.82 25.07 -30.39
C LYS A 472 -8.32 25.03 -30.63
N ARG A 473 -7.57 24.17 -29.93
CA ARG A 473 -6.12 24.03 -30.12
C ARG A 473 -5.77 23.56 -31.53
N LEU A 474 -6.48 22.53 -32.02
CA LEU A 474 -6.31 21.97 -33.36
C LEU A 474 -6.69 22.99 -34.44
N ILE A 475 -7.88 23.62 -34.36
CA ILE A 475 -8.34 24.63 -35.33
C ILE A 475 -7.39 25.82 -35.40
N HIS A 476 -6.85 26.24 -34.26
CA HIS A 476 -6.00 27.42 -34.19
C HIS A 476 -4.51 27.11 -34.39
N GLY A 477 -4.10 25.84 -34.46
CA GLY A 477 -2.71 25.43 -34.62
C GLY A 477 -1.81 25.82 -33.44
N VAL A 478 -2.36 25.84 -32.23
CA VAL A 478 -1.68 26.31 -31.00
C VAL A 478 -1.25 25.17 -30.06
N SER A 479 -1.36 23.90 -30.46
CA SER A 479 -0.86 22.74 -29.72
C SER A 479 0.67 22.73 -29.66
N ALA A 480 1.25 22.44 -28.49
CA ALA A 480 2.69 22.42 -28.26
C ALA A 480 3.42 21.41 -29.15
N SER A 481 2.94 20.16 -29.17
CA SER A 481 3.42 19.06 -30.00
C SER A 481 2.24 18.12 -30.30
N ASP A 482 2.22 17.52 -31.49
CA ASP A 482 1.21 16.54 -31.87
C ASP A 482 1.42 15.20 -31.14
N GLU A 483 2.67 14.86 -30.82
CA GLU A 483 3.08 13.70 -30.04
C GLU A 483 2.59 13.80 -28.59
N ALA A 484 2.73 14.98 -27.96
CA ALA A 484 2.24 15.22 -26.60
C ALA A 484 0.71 15.09 -26.51
N GLU A 485 -0.02 15.58 -27.52
CA GLU A 485 -1.48 15.43 -27.59
C GLU A 485 -1.88 13.95 -27.79
N ALA A 486 -1.17 13.22 -28.65
CA ALA A 486 -1.37 11.78 -28.84
C ALA A 486 -1.07 10.97 -27.56
N SER A 487 0.00 11.32 -26.84
CA SER A 487 0.35 10.74 -25.54
C SER A 487 -0.79 10.94 -24.52
N MET A 488 -1.29 12.16 -24.38
CA MET A 488 -2.40 12.45 -23.46
C MET A 488 -3.67 11.67 -23.82
N ILE A 489 -4.00 11.55 -25.11
CA ILE A 489 -5.15 10.74 -25.57
C ILE A 489 -4.93 9.26 -25.25
N SER A 490 -3.71 8.73 -25.41
CA SER A 490 -3.39 7.34 -25.05
C SER A 490 -3.62 7.09 -23.56
N LYS A 491 -3.17 8.00 -22.68
CA LYS A 491 -3.39 7.90 -21.23
C LYS A 491 -4.87 7.93 -20.86
N LEU A 492 -5.65 8.80 -21.49
CA LEU A 492 -7.11 8.84 -21.29
C LEU A 492 -7.78 7.54 -21.79
N LYS A 493 -7.26 6.95 -22.87
CA LYS A 493 -7.75 5.68 -23.41
C LYS A 493 -7.43 4.51 -22.48
N GLU A 494 -6.27 4.48 -21.87
CA GLU A 494 -5.89 3.47 -20.87
C GLU A 494 -6.78 3.57 -19.62
N ALA A 495 -7.09 4.78 -19.16
CA ALA A 495 -7.88 5.00 -17.95
C ALA A 495 -9.40 4.81 -18.13
N CYS A 496 -9.97 5.12 -19.30
CA CYS A 496 -11.42 5.15 -19.53
C CYS A 496 -11.90 4.35 -20.76
N GLY A 497 -10.99 3.74 -21.51
CA GLY A 497 -11.31 2.91 -22.67
C GLY A 497 -11.48 3.68 -23.98
N PHE A 498 -11.78 2.92 -25.04
CA PHE A 498 -11.84 3.43 -26.42
C PHE A 498 -13.03 4.36 -26.68
N GLU A 499 -14.22 4.04 -26.17
CA GLU A 499 -15.41 4.88 -26.40
C GLU A 499 -15.26 6.30 -25.85
N TYR A 500 -14.49 6.46 -24.77
CA TYR A 500 -14.22 7.76 -24.15
C TYR A 500 -13.33 8.65 -25.03
N THR A 501 -12.37 8.05 -25.76
CA THR A 501 -11.38 8.78 -26.56
C THR A 501 -11.69 8.83 -28.06
N ASN A 502 -12.72 8.10 -28.52
CA ASN A 502 -13.07 7.98 -29.93
C ASN A 502 -13.27 9.34 -30.63
N LYS A 503 -13.97 10.29 -30.00
CA LYS A 503 -14.16 11.65 -30.54
C LYS A 503 -12.80 12.36 -30.73
N LEU A 504 -11.93 12.32 -29.73
CA LEU A 504 -10.61 12.96 -29.75
C LEU A 504 -9.73 12.37 -30.87
N GLN A 505 -9.69 11.03 -30.98
CA GLN A 505 -8.90 10.36 -32.01
C GLN A 505 -9.40 10.68 -33.42
N ARG A 506 -10.73 10.77 -33.58
CA ARG A 506 -11.31 11.15 -34.87
C ARG A 506 -11.00 12.59 -35.27
N MET A 507 -10.91 13.51 -34.30
CA MET A 507 -10.50 14.90 -34.57
C MET A 507 -9.10 14.97 -35.19
N PHE A 508 -8.14 14.15 -34.75
CA PHE A 508 -6.81 14.05 -35.37
C PHE A 508 -6.87 13.51 -36.81
N THR A 509 -7.67 12.47 -37.04
CA THR A 509 -7.87 11.94 -38.40
C THR A 509 -8.47 13.00 -39.33
N ASP A 510 -9.46 13.75 -38.85
CA ASP A 510 -10.11 14.81 -39.61
C ASP A 510 -9.14 15.97 -39.94
N MET A 511 -8.16 16.27 -39.06
CA MET A 511 -7.10 17.26 -39.35
C MET A 511 -6.21 16.82 -40.51
N SER A 512 -5.73 15.58 -40.51
CA SER A 512 -4.92 15.04 -41.60
C SER A 512 -5.69 15.01 -42.92
N LEU A 513 -6.93 14.50 -42.90
CA LEU A 513 -7.79 14.47 -44.08
C LEU A 513 -8.10 15.87 -44.62
N SER A 514 -8.28 16.86 -43.73
CA SER A 514 -8.49 18.25 -44.11
C SER A 514 -7.29 18.86 -44.82
N LYS A 515 -6.08 18.51 -44.38
CA LYS A 515 -4.84 18.93 -45.03
C LYS A 515 -4.75 18.34 -46.44
N ASP A 516 -5.01 17.04 -46.59
CA ASP A 516 -5.00 16.36 -47.89
C ASP A 516 -6.04 16.97 -48.86
N ILE A 517 -7.23 17.32 -48.36
CA ILE A 517 -8.27 18.01 -49.14
C ILE A 517 -7.80 19.40 -49.57
N THR A 518 -7.16 20.16 -48.67
CA THR A 518 -6.63 21.49 -48.97
C THR A 518 -5.54 21.42 -50.05
N ASP A 519 -4.61 20.49 -49.92
CA ASP A 519 -3.49 20.36 -50.87
C ASP A 519 -3.98 19.87 -52.23
N SER A 520 -4.89 18.89 -52.26
CA SER A 520 -5.56 18.43 -53.49
C SER A 520 -6.35 19.55 -54.19
N PHE A 521 -6.94 20.46 -53.40
CA PHE A 521 -7.68 21.60 -53.95
C PHE A 521 -6.74 22.63 -54.56
N LYS A 522 -5.64 22.97 -53.86
CA LYS A 522 -4.61 23.90 -54.35
C LYS A 522 -3.98 23.41 -55.65
N GLU A 523 -3.64 22.13 -55.74
CA GLU A 523 -3.10 21.52 -56.95
C GLU A 523 -4.08 21.65 -58.13
N ARG A 524 -5.35 21.27 -57.93
CA ARG A 524 -6.37 21.39 -58.98
C ARG A 524 -6.61 22.84 -59.40
N MET A 525 -6.54 23.79 -58.47
CA MET A 525 -6.68 25.21 -58.78
C MET A 525 -5.50 25.72 -59.60
N SER A 526 -4.26 25.35 -59.24
CA SER A 526 -3.07 25.74 -60.00
C SER A 526 -3.05 25.20 -61.44
N GLN A 527 -3.67 24.06 -61.70
CA GLN A 527 -3.72 23.46 -63.04
C GLN A 527 -4.79 24.08 -63.94
N ASN A 528 -5.90 24.54 -63.36
CA ASN A 528 -7.07 24.98 -64.12
C ASN A 528 -7.24 26.50 -64.16
N HIS A 529 -6.68 27.22 -63.19
CA HIS A 529 -6.91 28.64 -62.97
C HIS A 529 -5.60 29.37 -62.61
N ASP A 530 -5.19 30.35 -63.42
CA ASP A 530 -3.98 31.16 -63.22
C ASP A 530 -4.20 32.38 -62.30
N ASP A 531 -5.45 32.62 -61.90
CA ASP A 531 -5.92 33.86 -61.23
C ASP A 531 -6.28 33.61 -59.76
N MET A 532 -5.32 33.12 -58.98
CA MET A 532 -5.51 32.88 -57.53
C MET A 532 -4.70 33.89 -56.71
N ASP A 533 -5.23 35.11 -56.60
CA ASP A 533 -4.66 36.17 -55.74
C ASP A 533 -4.79 35.86 -54.23
N ILE A 534 -5.61 34.87 -53.84
CA ILE A 534 -5.91 34.54 -52.44
C ILE A 534 -5.31 33.20 -52.05
N THR A 535 -4.49 33.20 -51.00
CA THR A 535 -4.02 31.97 -50.36
C THR A 535 -5.14 31.35 -49.52
N PHE A 536 -5.70 30.24 -50.00
CA PHE A 536 -6.82 29.56 -49.36
C PHE A 536 -6.41 28.26 -48.65
N SER A 537 -6.96 28.04 -47.45
CA SER A 537 -6.80 26.82 -46.67
C SER A 537 -8.13 26.51 -45.99
N ILE A 538 -8.52 25.23 -45.92
CA ILE A 538 -9.83 24.83 -45.40
C ILE A 538 -9.71 23.64 -44.44
N MET A 539 -10.57 23.61 -43.44
CA MET A 539 -10.69 22.50 -42.50
C MET A 539 -12.10 21.90 -42.64
N VAL A 540 -12.18 20.65 -43.10
CA VAL A 540 -13.45 19.93 -43.28
C VAL A 540 -13.61 18.94 -42.15
N LEU A 541 -14.51 19.25 -41.21
CA LEU A 541 -14.64 18.57 -39.93
C LEU A 541 -15.96 17.81 -39.83
N GLY A 542 -15.95 16.62 -39.23
CA GLY A 542 -17.16 15.84 -39.04
C GLY A 542 -18.06 16.41 -37.94
N THR A 543 -19.30 16.78 -38.27
CA THR A 543 -20.27 17.41 -37.35
C THR A 543 -20.48 16.63 -36.03
N ASN A 544 -20.39 15.29 -36.07
CA ASN A 544 -20.68 14.44 -34.91
C ASN A 544 -19.50 14.30 -33.92
N PHE A 545 -18.29 14.68 -34.32
CA PHE A 545 -17.07 14.46 -33.53
C PHE A 545 -16.54 15.75 -32.90
N TRP A 546 -16.90 16.90 -33.46
CA TRP A 546 -16.41 18.20 -33.05
C TRP A 546 -17.49 18.97 -32.27
N PRO A 547 -17.17 19.56 -31.10
CA PRO A 547 -18.11 20.36 -30.32
C PRO A 547 -18.23 21.77 -30.91
N LEU A 548 -18.63 21.87 -32.17
CA LEU A 548 -18.72 23.13 -32.91
C LEU A 548 -20.18 23.38 -33.30
N ASN A 549 -20.74 24.45 -32.77
CA ASN A 549 -22.10 24.86 -33.10
C ASN A 549 -22.08 25.88 -34.24
N PRO A 550 -22.97 25.73 -35.24
CA PRO A 550 -23.15 26.75 -36.27
C PRO A 550 -23.69 28.04 -35.64
N PRO A 551 -23.23 29.23 -36.09
CA PRO A 551 -23.82 30.49 -35.68
C PRO A 551 -25.31 30.55 -36.02
N THR A 552 -26.09 31.22 -35.18
CA THR A 552 -27.55 31.39 -35.35
C THR A 552 -27.93 32.55 -36.27
N HIS A 553 -26.95 33.32 -36.76
CA HIS A 553 -27.14 34.47 -37.64
C HIS A 553 -26.59 34.17 -39.03
N ASP A 554 -27.15 34.87 -40.02
CA ASP A 554 -26.67 34.80 -41.40
C ASP A 554 -25.36 35.55 -41.58
N PHE A 555 -24.63 35.24 -42.65
CA PHE A 555 -23.37 35.89 -42.99
C PHE A 555 -23.33 36.17 -44.48
N VAL A 556 -23.25 37.45 -44.85
CA VAL A 556 -23.05 37.84 -46.25
C VAL A 556 -21.60 37.59 -46.62
N ILE A 557 -21.37 36.74 -47.62
CA ILE A 557 -20.03 36.40 -48.10
C ILE A 557 -19.47 37.62 -48.87
N PRO A 558 -18.32 38.19 -48.46
CA PRO A 558 -17.71 39.31 -49.17
C PRO A 558 -17.37 38.94 -50.62
N THR A 559 -17.54 39.91 -51.53
CA THR A 559 -17.36 39.72 -52.98
C THR A 559 -15.95 39.24 -53.34
N GLU A 560 -14.96 39.65 -52.55
CA GLU A 560 -13.54 39.35 -52.70
C GLU A 560 -13.25 37.86 -52.51
N ILE A 561 -14.01 37.16 -51.67
CA ILE A 561 -13.81 35.72 -51.39
C ILE A 561 -14.86 34.81 -52.05
N ALA A 562 -15.92 35.39 -52.61
CA ALA A 562 -17.06 34.65 -53.17
C ALA A 562 -16.64 33.67 -54.27
N THR A 563 -15.72 34.08 -55.15
CA THR A 563 -15.23 33.21 -56.23
C THR A 563 -14.51 31.97 -55.69
N THR A 564 -13.63 32.14 -54.69
CA THR A 564 -12.92 31.02 -54.06
C THR A 564 -13.87 30.10 -53.31
N TYR A 565 -14.87 30.67 -52.62
CA TYR A 565 -15.94 29.94 -51.95
C TYR A 565 -16.71 29.03 -52.92
N ASP A 566 -17.20 29.58 -54.04
CA ASP A 566 -17.98 28.83 -55.03
C ASP A 566 -17.16 27.72 -55.69
N ARG A 567 -15.89 28.02 -56.00
CA ARG A 567 -14.93 27.05 -56.56
C ARG A 567 -14.72 25.88 -55.61
N PHE A 568 -14.52 26.14 -54.31
CA PHE A 568 -14.37 25.07 -53.31
C PHE A 568 -15.64 24.26 -53.13
N GLN A 569 -16.81 24.92 -53.09
CA GLN A 569 -18.09 24.22 -52.95
C GLN A 569 -18.33 23.24 -54.10
N LYS A 570 -18.10 23.66 -55.35
CA LYS A 570 -18.19 22.78 -56.53
C LYS A 570 -17.17 21.65 -56.48
N TYR A 571 -15.92 21.94 -56.12
CA TYR A 571 -14.86 20.94 -55.97
C TYR A 571 -15.27 19.84 -54.98
N TYR A 572 -15.74 20.23 -53.80
CA TYR A 572 -16.07 19.30 -52.74
C TYR A 572 -17.30 18.44 -53.10
N GLN A 573 -18.35 19.05 -53.65
CA GLN A 573 -19.54 18.31 -54.11
C GLN A 573 -19.21 17.29 -55.20
N THR A 574 -18.28 17.61 -56.11
CA THR A 574 -17.84 16.68 -57.15
C THR A 574 -17.10 15.47 -56.56
N LYS A 575 -16.24 15.69 -55.56
CA LYS A 575 -15.43 14.64 -54.94
C LYS A 575 -16.22 13.80 -53.92
N HIS A 576 -17.21 14.41 -53.27
CA HIS A 576 -18.00 13.78 -52.21
C HIS A 576 -19.50 13.97 -52.45
N SER A 577 -20.08 13.06 -53.24
CA SER A 577 -21.52 13.00 -53.44
C SER A 577 -22.25 12.64 -52.13
N GLY A 578 -23.38 13.29 -51.87
CA GLY A 578 -24.21 13.05 -50.68
C GLY A 578 -23.76 13.76 -49.39
N ARG A 579 -22.72 14.61 -49.43
CA ARG A 579 -22.31 15.43 -48.28
C ARG A 579 -22.71 16.90 -48.46
N LYS A 580 -23.15 17.54 -47.37
CA LYS A 580 -23.43 18.98 -47.31
C LYS A 580 -22.40 19.67 -46.42
N LEU A 581 -21.87 20.81 -46.89
CA LEU A 581 -20.98 21.65 -46.09
C LEU A 581 -21.79 22.71 -45.33
N THR A 582 -21.41 22.94 -44.08
CA THR A 582 -21.89 24.05 -43.25
C THR A 582 -20.67 24.87 -42.86
N TRP A 583 -20.65 26.14 -43.23
CA TRP A 583 -19.50 27.01 -43.00
C TRP A 583 -19.53 27.64 -41.61
N LEU A 584 -18.42 27.54 -40.89
CA LEU A 584 -18.26 28.08 -39.54
C LEU A 584 -17.35 29.32 -39.55
N TRP A 585 -17.93 30.47 -39.87
CA TRP A 585 -17.20 31.73 -40.03
C TRP A 585 -16.59 32.26 -38.72
N ASN A 586 -17.20 31.95 -37.57
CA ASN A 586 -16.70 32.31 -36.24
C ASN A 586 -15.33 31.72 -35.89
N TYR A 587 -14.98 30.57 -36.47
CA TYR A 587 -13.68 29.91 -36.23
C TYR A 587 -12.61 30.23 -37.27
N SER A 588 -13.01 30.94 -38.34
CA SER A 588 -12.15 31.24 -39.48
C SER A 588 -11.21 32.42 -39.19
N LYS A 589 -10.00 32.36 -39.77
CA LYS A 589 -8.96 33.40 -39.65
C LYS A 589 -8.61 33.92 -41.02
N ASN A 590 -8.39 35.22 -41.12
CA ASN A 590 -8.05 35.89 -42.37
C ASN A 590 -6.85 36.81 -42.16
N GLU A 591 -6.11 37.07 -43.24
CA GLU A 591 -5.00 38.02 -43.27
C GLU A 591 -5.31 39.09 -44.30
N LEU A 592 -5.45 40.33 -43.85
CA LEU A 592 -5.74 41.46 -44.72
C LEU A 592 -4.52 42.37 -44.82
N ARG A 593 -4.17 42.77 -46.04
CA ARG A 593 -3.10 43.73 -46.29
C ARG A 593 -3.70 45.13 -46.45
N THR A 594 -3.20 46.07 -45.65
CA THR A 594 -3.58 47.48 -45.77
C THR A 594 -2.89 48.13 -46.98
N ASN A 595 -3.66 48.85 -47.80
CA ASN A 595 -3.16 49.56 -48.97
C ASN A 595 -3.31 51.10 -48.89
N TYR A 596 -4.09 51.60 -47.93
CA TYR A 596 -4.37 53.04 -47.77
C TYR A 596 -3.36 53.78 -46.85
N LEU A 597 -2.42 53.05 -46.25
CA LEU A 597 -1.41 53.58 -45.33
C LEU A 597 -0.03 53.62 -45.99
N ASN A 598 0.82 54.58 -45.58
CA ASN A 598 2.22 54.67 -46.04
C ASN A 598 3.03 53.38 -45.74
N GLN A 599 2.76 52.74 -44.60
CA GLN A 599 3.33 51.44 -44.24
C GLN A 599 2.29 50.35 -44.46
N LYS A 600 2.64 49.29 -45.21
CA LYS A 600 1.76 48.14 -45.41
C LYS A 600 1.78 47.25 -44.18
N TYR A 601 0.68 47.25 -43.42
CA TYR A 601 0.43 46.35 -42.30
C TYR A 601 -0.36 45.11 -42.74
N ILE A 602 -0.11 43.98 -42.09
CA ILE A 602 -0.89 42.74 -42.22
C ILE A 602 -1.76 42.59 -40.97
N LEU A 603 -3.07 42.61 -41.16
CA LEU A 603 -4.06 42.49 -40.10
C LEU A 603 -4.55 41.04 -40.03
N MET A 604 -4.32 40.37 -38.91
CA MET A 604 -4.91 39.06 -38.63
C MET A 604 -6.30 39.27 -38.04
N THR A 605 -7.33 38.87 -38.76
CA THR A 605 -8.73 39.15 -38.41
C THR A 605 -9.55 37.86 -38.30
N SER A 606 -10.64 37.92 -37.53
CA SER A 606 -11.74 36.95 -37.69
C SER A 606 -12.51 37.21 -38.99
N SER A 607 -13.34 36.27 -39.45
CA SER A 607 -14.18 36.50 -40.64
C SER A 607 -15.20 37.62 -40.44
N TYR A 608 -15.69 37.81 -39.22
CA TYR A 608 -16.56 38.94 -38.90
C TYR A 608 -15.83 40.28 -39.00
N GLN A 609 -14.61 40.36 -38.46
CA GLN A 609 -13.76 41.55 -38.61
C GLN A 609 -13.42 41.82 -40.09
N MET A 610 -13.13 40.77 -40.87
CA MET A 610 -12.88 40.91 -42.31
C MET A 610 -14.10 41.46 -43.05
N ALA A 611 -15.28 40.90 -42.82
CA ALA A 611 -16.50 41.33 -43.49
C ALA A 611 -16.80 42.82 -43.25
N VAL A 612 -16.52 43.32 -42.04
CA VAL A 612 -16.62 44.74 -41.70
C VAL A 612 -15.54 45.56 -42.42
N LEU A 613 -14.28 45.16 -42.34
CA LEU A 613 -13.17 45.93 -42.92
C LEU A 613 -13.23 46.02 -44.45
N LEU A 614 -13.75 45.00 -45.13
CA LEU A 614 -13.92 45.02 -46.59
C LEU A 614 -14.96 46.02 -47.06
N GLN A 615 -15.94 46.40 -46.22
CA GLN A 615 -16.89 47.48 -46.58
C GLN A 615 -16.18 48.82 -46.77
N TYR A 616 -15.08 49.04 -46.03
CA TYR A 616 -14.30 50.26 -46.12
C TYR A 616 -13.42 50.36 -47.38
N ASN A 617 -13.43 49.36 -48.25
CA ASN A 617 -12.83 49.49 -49.58
C ASN A 617 -13.65 50.41 -50.50
N ARG A 618 -14.94 50.64 -50.19
CA ARG A 618 -15.88 51.43 -51.00
C ARG A 618 -16.45 52.65 -50.28
N HIS A 619 -16.30 52.71 -48.96
CA HIS A 619 -16.84 53.74 -48.08
C HIS A 619 -15.79 54.13 -47.04
N ASP A 620 -15.62 55.42 -46.76
CA ASP A 620 -14.69 55.85 -45.70
C ASP A 620 -15.36 55.90 -44.32
N THR A 621 -16.69 55.97 -44.31
CA THR A 621 -17.54 56.23 -43.16
C THR A 621 -18.81 55.39 -43.25
N LEU A 622 -19.15 54.66 -42.18
CA LEU A 622 -20.30 53.79 -42.12
C LEU A 622 -21.00 53.86 -40.76
N SER A 623 -22.33 53.86 -40.77
CA SER A 623 -23.15 53.73 -39.56
C SER A 623 -23.30 52.28 -39.10
N LEU A 624 -23.68 52.07 -37.84
CA LEU A 624 -23.94 50.72 -37.31
C LEU A 624 -24.99 49.95 -38.13
N GLU A 625 -26.07 50.61 -38.55
CA GLU A 625 -27.17 49.99 -39.30
C GLU A 625 -26.74 49.56 -40.70
N GLU A 626 -25.93 50.37 -41.37
CA GLU A 626 -25.38 50.05 -42.69
C GLU A 626 -24.45 48.84 -42.63
N ILE A 627 -23.62 48.73 -41.59
CA ILE A 627 -22.72 47.58 -41.41
C ILE A 627 -23.53 46.31 -41.11
N ILE A 628 -24.62 46.39 -40.33
CA ILE A 628 -25.52 45.25 -40.09
C ILE A 628 -26.15 44.80 -41.42
N ALA A 629 -26.69 45.73 -42.20
CA ALA A 629 -27.31 45.42 -43.49
C ALA A 629 -26.32 44.79 -44.48
N ALA A 630 -25.07 45.27 -44.50
CA ALA A 630 -24.03 44.78 -45.41
C ALA A 630 -23.47 43.40 -45.01
N THR A 631 -23.44 43.06 -43.72
CA THR A 631 -22.79 41.84 -43.23
C THR A 631 -23.77 40.75 -42.75
N ALA A 632 -25.02 41.11 -42.46
CA ALA A 632 -26.05 40.30 -41.79
C ALA A 632 -25.66 39.78 -40.39
N ILE A 633 -24.61 40.32 -39.78
CA ILE A 633 -24.16 39.94 -38.43
C ILE A 633 -25.11 40.56 -37.39
N SER A 634 -25.40 39.83 -36.31
CA SER A 634 -26.25 40.35 -35.23
C SER A 634 -25.64 41.57 -34.53
N LYS A 635 -26.49 42.53 -34.12
CA LYS A 635 -26.08 43.78 -33.46
C LYS A 635 -25.19 43.53 -32.24
N GLU A 636 -25.49 42.51 -31.44
CA GLU A 636 -24.73 42.15 -30.23
C GLU A 636 -23.28 41.76 -30.52
N ILE A 637 -23.07 40.92 -31.54
CA ILE A 637 -21.74 40.45 -31.94
C ILE A 637 -21.01 41.59 -32.64
N LEU A 638 -21.68 42.31 -33.53
CA LEU A 638 -21.09 43.38 -34.32
C LEU A 638 -20.57 44.52 -33.42
N THR A 639 -21.32 44.91 -32.39
CA THR A 639 -20.89 45.94 -31.44
C THR A 639 -19.57 45.55 -30.74
N GLN A 640 -19.40 44.27 -30.40
CA GLN A 640 -18.17 43.76 -29.78
C GLN A 640 -17.01 43.72 -30.78
N VAL A 641 -17.28 43.33 -32.03
CA VAL A 641 -16.29 43.35 -33.13
C VAL A 641 -15.81 44.77 -33.41
N LEU A 642 -16.73 45.74 -33.50
CA LEU A 642 -16.42 47.15 -33.71
C LEU A 642 -15.64 47.73 -32.53
N ALA A 643 -16.01 47.41 -31.28
CA ALA A 643 -15.27 47.85 -30.10
C ALA A 643 -13.81 47.36 -30.12
N LEU A 644 -13.53 46.16 -30.62
CA LEU A 644 -12.15 45.66 -30.79
C LEU A 644 -11.39 46.44 -31.88
N LEU A 645 -12.04 46.75 -33.00
CA LEU A 645 -11.43 47.51 -34.11
C LEU A 645 -11.15 48.98 -33.72
N VAL A 646 -12.07 49.60 -32.96
CA VAL A 646 -11.89 50.95 -32.39
C VAL A 646 -10.78 50.96 -31.36
N LYS A 647 -10.75 49.97 -30.45
CA LYS A 647 -9.66 49.83 -29.47
C LYS A 647 -8.30 49.62 -30.14
N ALA A 648 -8.27 48.89 -31.25
CA ALA A 648 -7.07 48.73 -32.06
C ALA A 648 -6.69 50.00 -32.84
N LYS A 649 -7.52 51.04 -32.81
CA LYS A 649 -7.38 52.30 -33.56
C LYS A 649 -7.40 52.12 -35.07
N ILE A 650 -8.07 51.09 -35.56
CA ILE A 650 -8.28 50.89 -37.01
C ILE A 650 -9.51 51.65 -37.47
N LEU A 651 -10.55 51.63 -36.64
CA LEU A 651 -11.71 52.49 -36.80
C LEU A 651 -11.67 53.60 -35.74
N ILE A 652 -12.23 54.76 -36.09
CA ILE A 652 -12.49 55.88 -35.19
C ILE A 652 -14.00 55.94 -34.99
N ASN A 653 -14.43 56.19 -33.76
CA ASN A 653 -15.83 56.41 -33.42
C ASN A 653 -15.88 57.78 -32.72
N GLU A 654 -16.22 58.82 -33.48
CA GLU A 654 -16.36 60.20 -32.96
C GLU A 654 -17.81 60.48 -32.53
N GLU A 655 -18.79 59.87 -33.21
CA GLU A 655 -20.22 59.91 -32.88
C GLU A 655 -20.76 58.52 -32.52
N LYS A 656 -21.79 58.45 -31.64
CA LYS A 656 -22.25 57.21 -31.00
C LYS A 656 -22.54 56.03 -31.93
N ASP A 657 -22.92 56.27 -33.19
CA ASP A 657 -23.30 55.23 -34.15
C ASP A 657 -22.57 55.30 -35.50
N GLN A 658 -21.50 56.11 -35.60
CA GLN A 658 -20.72 56.29 -36.84
C GLN A 658 -19.29 55.79 -36.65
N TYR A 659 -18.79 55.07 -37.64
CA TYR A 659 -17.47 54.46 -37.63
C TYR A 659 -16.71 54.89 -38.89
N ASP A 660 -15.54 55.50 -38.68
CA ASP A 660 -14.67 56.00 -39.74
C ASP A 660 -13.39 55.18 -39.84
N LEU A 661 -12.89 54.98 -41.06
CA LEU A 661 -11.58 54.36 -41.27
C LEU A 661 -10.48 55.31 -40.78
N ASN A 662 -9.52 54.83 -39.99
CA ASN A 662 -8.42 55.67 -39.48
C ASN A 662 -7.28 55.82 -40.51
N PRO A 663 -7.12 56.96 -41.21
CA PRO A 663 -6.01 57.18 -42.14
C PRO A 663 -4.63 57.28 -41.45
N GLY A 664 -4.60 57.52 -40.13
CA GLY A 664 -3.39 57.73 -39.33
C GLY A 664 -2.93 56.49 -38.54
N PHE A 665 -3.42 55.29 -38.84
CA PHE A 665 -3.07 54.08 -38.08
C PHE A 665 -1.56 53.81 -38.08
N LYS A 666 -0.99 53.59 -36.89
CA LYS A 666 0.41 53.21 -36.67
C LYS A 666 0.51 52.11 -35.62
N SER A 667 1.30 51.09 -35.92
CA SER A 667 1.62 49.98 -35.00
C SER A 667 3.12 49.72 -34.95
N LYS A 668 3.62 49.28 -33.78
CA LYS A 668 5.01 48.82 -33.60
C LYS A 668 5.30 47.50 -34.34
N LYS A 669 4.26 46.72 -34.68
CA LYS A 669 4.38 45.44 -35.37
C LYS A 669 3.77 45.56 -36.78
N ILE A 670 4.48 45.04 -37.79
CA ILE A 670 3.99 44.95 -39.17
C ILE A 670 2.79 43.99 -39.28
N ARG A 671 2.86 42.87 -38.56
CA ARG A 671 1.75 41.91 -38.43
C ARG A 671 1.02 42.17 -37.12
N VAL A 672 -0.23 42.61 -37.22
CA VAL A 672 -1.08 43.02 -36.09
C VAL A 672 -2.17 41.99 -35.89
N ASN A 673 -2.24 41.39 -34.69
CA ASN A 673 -3.30 40.44 -34.37
C ASN A 673 -4.52 41.16 -33.78
N LEU A 674 -5.62 41.17 -34.52
CA LEU A 674 -6.91 41.75 -34.11
C LEU A 674 -7.91 40.69 -33.66
N ASN A 675 -7.66 39.42 -34.00
CA ASN A 675 -8.48 38.29 -33.60
C ASN A 675 -8.19 37.94 -32.14
N LEU A 676 -8.70 38.78 -31.24
CA LEU A 676 -8.62 38.61 -29.79
C LEU A 676 -9.92 37.95 -29.29
N PRO A 677 -9.83 36.97 -28.36
CA PRO A 677 -11.01 36.33 -27.81
C PRO A 677 -11.83 37.33 -26.98
N ILE A 678 -13.15 37.30 -27.15
CA ILE A 678 -14.07 38.17 -26.43
C ILE A 678 -14.31 37.59 -25.03
N LYS A 679 -14.08 38.38 -23.97
CA LYS A 679 -14.17 37.93 -22.57
C LYS A 679 -15.54 37.36 -22.19
N ALA A 680 -16.63 37.92 -22.71
CA ALA A 680 -17.99 37.45 -22.43
C ALA A 680 -18.24 36.03 -22.97
N GLU A 681 -17.68 35.73 -24.15
CA GLU A 681 -17.79 34.42 -24.80
C GLU A 681 -17.08 33.32 -24.01
N VAL A 682 -15.94 33.64 -23.38
CA VAL A 682 -15.21 32.70 -22.51
C VAL A 682 -16.02 32.30 -21.27
N LYS A 683 -16.83 33.22 -20.72
CA LYS A 683 -17.68 32.93 -19.56
C LYS A 683 -18.93 32.12 -19.95
N ALA A 684 -19.51 32.42 -21.12
CA ALA A 684 -20.62 31.65 -21.67
C ALA A 684 -20.20 30.20 -22.01
N GLU A 685 -18.98 30.01 -22.52
CA GLU A 685 -18.44 28.69 -22.90
C GLU A 685 -18.52 27.68 -21.75
N SER A 686 -18.07 28.02 -20.55
CA SER A 686 -18.13 27.09 -19.41
C SER A 686 -19.56 26.68 -19.07
N SER A 687 -20.52 27.62 -19.13
CA SER A 687 -21.93 27.31 -18.88
C SER A 687 -22.52 26.41 -19.97
N ASP A 688 -22.17 26.65 -21.22
CA ASP A 688 -22.73 25.89 -22.35
C ASP A 688 -22.15 24.46 -22.40
N VAL A 689 -20.88 24.30 -22.05
CA VAL A 689 -20.26 22.98 -21.88
C VAL A 689 -20.97 22.18 -20.79
N LEU A 690 -21.27 22.80 -19.64
CA LEU A 690 -21.98 22.12 -18.55
C LEU A 690 -23.41 21.72 -18.94
N LYS A 691 -24.14 22.60 -19.64
CA LYS A 691 -25.48 22.25 -20.17
C LYS A 691 -25.41 21.06 -21.14
N ALA A 692 -24.41 21.04 -22.01
CA ALA A 692 -24.23 19.93 -22.95
C ALA A 692 -23.94 18.60 -22.21
N VAL A 693 -23.15 18.64 -21.14
CA VAL A 693 -22.91 17.47 -20.28
C VAL A 693 -24.22 16.99 -19.63
N ASP A 694 -25.01 17.90 -19.06
CA ASP A 694 -26.26 17.53 -18.40
C ASP A 694 -27.29 16.92 -19.37
N GLU A 695 -27.37 17.41 -20.62
CA GLU A 695 -28.19 16.79 -21.65
C GLU A 695 -27.66 15.41 -22.07
N ASP A 696 -26.34 15.26 -22.27
CA ASP A 696 -25.73 13.98 -22.65
C ASP A 696 -25.93 12.91 -21.57
N ARG A 697 -25.79 13.28 -20.29
CA ARG A 697 -26.07 12.41 -19.14
C ARG A 697 -27.47 11.80 -19.19
N LYS A 698 -28.49 12.57 -19.56
CA LYS A 698 -29.88 12.07 -19.68
C LYS A 698 -29.97 10.96 -20.72
N TYR A 699 -29.36 11.17 -21.90
CA TYR A 699 -29.39 10.17 -22.97
C TYR A 699 -28.57 8.93 -22.62
N VAL A 700 -27.41 9.09 -21.98
CA VAL A 700 -26.58 7.97 -21.50
C VAL A 700 -27.34 7.12 -20.49
N ILE A 701 -28.03 7.74 -19.53
CA ILE A 701 -28.85 7.03 -18.54
C ILE A 701 -29.99 6.27 -19.24
N GLN A 702 -30.73 6.94 -20.13
CA GLN A 702 -31.83 6.32 -20.87
C GLN A 702 -31.36 5.12 -21.70
N ALA A 703 -30.29 5.28 -22.49
CA ALA A 703 -29.74 4.21 -23.32
C ALA A 703 -29.23 3.02 -22.47
N THR A 704 -28.65 3.30 -21.29
CA THR A 704 -28.19 2.26 -20.37
C THR A 704 -29.36 1.47 -19.79
N ILE A 705 -30.43 2.15 -19.36
CA ILE A 705 -31.66 1.49 -18.87
C ILE A 705 -32.23 0.58 -19.97
N VAL A 706 -32.39 1.09 -21.20
CA VAL A 706 -32.90 0.29 -22.33
C VAL A 706 -32.02 -0.93 -22.60
N ARG A 707 -30.69 -0.79 -22.57
CA ARG A 707 -29.76 -1.90 -22.77
C ARG A 707 -29.90 -2.99 -21.68
N ILE A 708 -29.99 -2.59 -20.42
CA ILE A 708 -30.17 -3.51 -19.28
C ILE A 708 -31.52 -4.23 -19.40
N MET A 709 -32.59 -3.48 -19.63
CA MET A 709 -33.96 -4.01 -19.73
C MET A 709 -34.12 -4.94 -20.93
N LYS A 710 -33.50 -4.63 -22.08
CA LYS A 710 -33.50 -5.51 -23.26
C LYS A 710 -32.86 -6.87 -22.98
N ALA A 711 -31.79 -6.89 -22.19
CA ALA A 711 -31.05 -8.10 -21.84
C ALA A 711 -31.75 -8.93 -20.76
N ARG A 712 -32.30 -8.27 -19.73
CA ARG A 712 -32.89 -8.93 -18.55
C ARG A 712 -34.38 -9.22 -18.68
N LYS A 713 -35.07 -8.55 -19.61
CA LYS A 713 -36.52 -8.60 -19.88
C LYS A 713 -37.40 -8.09 -18.76
N THR A 714 -37.19 -8.54 -17.53
CA THR A 714 -37.93 -8.07 -16.35
C THR A 714 -36.96 -7.78 -15.21
N LEU A 715 -37.19 -6.67 -14.49
CA LEU A 715 -36.32 -6.29 -13.38
C LEU A 715 -37.06 -5.45 -12.34
N LYS A 716 -36.68 -5.61 -11.08
CA LYS A 716 -37.19 -4.78 -9.98
C LYS A 716 -36.49 -3.42 -9.98
N ASN A 717 -37.22 -2.37 -9.60
CA ASN A 717 -36.75 -0.98 -9.58
C ASN A 717 -35.41 -0.79 -8.85
N GLN A 718 -35.27 -1.33 -7.64
CA GLN A 718 -34.04 -1.19 -6.85
C GLN A 718 -32.83 -1.87 -7.50
N VAL A 719 -33.03 -3.05 -8.09
CA VAL A 719 -31.96 -3.79 -8.80
C VAL A 719 -31.58 -3.04 -10.08
N LEU A 720 -32.55 -2.45 -10.77
CA LEU A 720 -32.32 -1.69 -12.00
C LEU A 720 -31.48 -0.45 -11.70
N ILE A 721 -31.84 0.30 -10.66
CA ILE A 721 -31.08 1.47 -10.22
C ILE A 721 -29.64 1.07 -9.88
N GLN A 722 -29.42 -0.03 -9.16
CA GLN A 722 -28.07 -0.51 -8.83
C GLN A 722 -27.26 -0.93 -10.07
N GLU A 723 -27.87 -1.63 -11.03
CA GLU A 723 -27.19 -2.07 -12.25
C GLU A 723 -26.86 -0.86 -13.16
N VAL A 724 -27.74 0.14 -13.23
CA VAL A 724 -27.49 1.42 -13.93
C VAL A 724 -26.34 2.19 -13.28
N ILE A 725 -26.34 2.33 -11.95
CA ILE A 725 -25.24 3.00 -11.23
C ILE A 725 -23.91 2.29 -11.50
N SER A 726 -23.89 0.96 -11.43
CA SER A 726 -22.69 0.15 -11.66
C SER A 726 -22.10 0.38 -13.06
N GLN A 727 -22.93 0.34 -14.12
CA GLN A 727 -22.45 0.55 -15.50
C GLN A 727 -22.02 1.99 -15.80
N ILE A 728 -22.65 3.00 -15.18
CA ILE A 728 -22.38 4.42 -15.46
C ILE A 728 -21.25 4.99 -14.59
N SER A 729 -21.00 4.41 -13.42
CA SER A 729 -20.02 4.90 -12.42
C SER A 729 -18.60 5.13 -12.96
N GLN A 730 -18.22 4.48 -14.06
CA GLN A 730 -16.93 4.70 -14.71
C GLN A 730 -16.81 6.06 -15.42
N ARG A 731 -17.95 6.67 -15.80
CA ARG A 731 -18.04 7.94 -16.53
C ARG A 731 -18.43 9.11 -15.61
N PHE A 732 -19.46 8.93 -14.80
CA PHE A 732 -19.92 9.91 -13.81
C PHE A 732 -20.71 9.23 -12.69
N ALA A 733 -20.97 9.94 -11.59
CA ALA A 733 -21.81 9.46 -10.51
C ALA A 733 -23.29 9.85 -10.76
N PRO A 734 -24.16 8.94 -11.24
CA PRO A 734 -25.54 9.28 -11.54
C PRO A 734 -26.36 9.49 -10.26
N ARG A 735 -27.15 10.56 -10.20
CA ARG A 735 -28.04 10.81 -9.07
C ARG A 735 -29.32 9.99 -9.23
N ILE A 736 -29.78 9.38 -8.14
CA ILE A 736 -31.01 8.56 -8.12
C ILE A 736 -32.24 9.30 -8.70
N PRO A 737 -32.47 10.61 -8.41
CA PRO A 737 -33.56 11.35 -9.03
C PRO A 737 -33.50 11.40 -10.56
N ASP A 738 -32.30 11.52 -11.14
CA ASP A 738 -32.12 11.58 -12.60
C ASP A 738 -32.43 10.22 -13.25
N ILE A 739 -32.06 9.11 -12.58
CA ILE A 739 -32.42 7.75 -13.02
C ILE A 739 -33.93 7.54 -12.97
N LYS A 740 -34.60 7.97 -11.90
CA LYS A 740 -36.06 7.85 -11.77
C LYS A 740 -36.78 8.64 -12.88
N LYS A 741 -36.33 9.87 -13.14
CA LYS A 741 -36.87 10.69 -14.24
C LYS A 741 -36.66 10.03 -15.60
N ALA A 742 -35.49 9.42 -15.82
CA ALA A 742 -35.23 8.66 -17.05
C ALA A 742 -36.14 7.44 -17.21
N ILE A 743 -36.44 6.72 -16.11
CA ILE A 743 -37.40 5.61 -16.11
C ILE A 743 -38.80 6.12 -16.49
N GLU A 744 -39.26 7.23 -15.91
CA GLU A 744 -40.55 7.86 -16.26
C GLU A 744 -40.62 8.20 -17.74
N THR A 745 -39.59 8.84 -18.29
CA THR A 745 -39.53 9.14 -19.73
C THR A 745 -39.53 7.87 -20.61
N LEU A 746 -38.92 6.77 -20.16
CA LEU A 746 -38.91 5.52 -20.91
C LEU A 746 -40.22 4.73 -20.82
N LEU A 747 -40.97 4.90 -19.72
CA LEU A 747 -42.36 4.41 -19.61
C LEU A 747 -43.28 5.18 -20.57
N GLU A 748 -43.16 6.52 -20.60
CA GLU A 748 -43.93 7.38 -21.51
C GLU A 748 -43.65 7.08 -23.00
N LYS A 749 -42.40 6.72 -23.31
CA LYS A 749 -41.97 6.34 -24.66
C LYS A 749 -42.19 4.86 -24.98
N GLU A 750 -42.85 4.10 -24.11
CA GLU A 750 -43.20 2.68 -24.29
C GLU A 750 -41.98 1.76 -24.53
N TYR A 751 -40.79 2.12 -24.04
CA TYR A 751 -39.62 1.21 -24.08
C TYR A 751 -39.70 0.15 -22.96
N ILE A 752 -40.35 0.49 -21.86
CA ILE A 752 -40.58 -0.36 -20.70
C ILE A 752 -42.01 -0.15 -20.19
N GLU A 753 -42.56 -1.13 -19.48
CA GLU A 753 -43.87 -1.05 -18.81
C GLU A 753 -43.79 -1.58 -17.38
N ARG A 754 -44.82 -1.32 -16.58
CA ARG A 754 -44.95 -1.93 -15.25
C ARG A 754 -45.68 -3.26 -15.38
N VAL A 755 -45.15 -4.30 -14.73
CA VAL A 755 -45.78 -5.62 -14.74
C VAL A 755 -47.08 -5.59 -13.94
N ASP A 756 -48.14 -6.17 -14.49
CA ASP A 756 -49.44 -6.30 -13.83
C ASP A 756 -49.31 -6.98 -12.45
N GLY A 757 -49.83 -6.32 -11.42
CA GLY A 757 -49.79 -6.79 -10.04
C GLY A 757 -48.53 -6.41 -9.24
N SER A 758 -47.51 -5.77 -9.83
CA SER A 758 -46.32 -5.30 -9.11
C SER A 758 -45.86 -3.91 -9.54
N LYS A 759 -46.12 -2.89 -8.69
CA LYS A 759 -45.74 -1.49 -8.97
C LYS A 759 -44.23 -1.25 -9.06
N ASP A 760 -43.40 -2.16 -8.55
CA ASP A 760 -41.95 -2.06 -8.45
C ASP A 760 -41.19 -2.92 -9.47
N THR A 761 -41.90 -3.58 -10.39
CA THR A 761 -41.29 -4.44 -11.41
C THR A 761 -41.55 -3.87 -12.80
N PHE A 762 -40.48 -3.69 -13.56
CA PHE A 762 -40.54 -3.24 -14.95
C PHE A 762 -40.34 -4.41 -15.90
N ALA A 763 -41.04 -4.40 -17.03
CA ALA A 763 -40.83 -5.28 -18.17
C ALA A 763 -40.40 -4.46 -19.39
N TYR A 764 -39.63 -5.08 -20.27
CA TYR A 764 -39.17 -4.48 -21.53
C TYR A 764 -40.16 -4.78 -22.67
N VAL A 765 -40.55 -3.74 -23.42
CA VAL A 765 -41.71 -3.80 -24.35
C VAL A 765 -41.29 -3.78 -25.83
N ALA A 766 -40.11 -3.23 -26.16
CA ALA A 766 -39.71 -2.87 -27.53
C ALA A 766 -38.97 -3.94 -28.36
#